data_AF-A0A381V040-F1
#
_entry.id   AF-A0A381V040-F1
#
_cell.length_a   1.000
_cell.length_b   1.000
_cell.length_c   1.000
_cell.angle_alpha   90.00
_cell.angle_beta   90.00
_cell.angle_gamma   90.00
#
_symmetry.space_group_name_H-M   'P 1'
#
loop_
_entity.id
_entity.type
_entity.pdbx_description
1 polymer ?
#
loop_
_entity_poly.entity_id
_entity_poly.type
_entity_poly.pdbx_seq_one_letter_code
_entity_poly.pdbx_strand_id
1 'polypeptide(L)'
;MFKVFSKMGISTIQSYRGAQVFEAIGLEEDLVEKHFSGTPSRISGVGIHEIAQETLLRHKTALEETPDTSNILPVGGFYHWRRRGEFHQINPVMTNTLQKAVRTNSQDAYDEFSRLVNDQNQRFSTPRNLFEFKKSTPIKLKNVEPASEIVKRFVTGAMSFGSISKESHETLAVAMNSIGARSNSGEGGEDSARYVKRENGDMPHSAIKQVASGRFGVTNHYLVNCSEIQIKIAQGAKPGEGGQLPGTKVSEDIAKVRHSIPGVTLISPPPHHDIYSIEDLAQLIFDLKNSNPEAKINVKLVAEAGVGTIAAGVAKAHADIITIAGHDGGTGASPLTSIKHAGVPWELGISEAHQTLMLNQLRGRVRLQTDGQLKTGRDVAVAAMLGAEEYGFSTIPLVAIGCVMMRKCHLNTCPVGIATQNPELRKKFTGKPEHVIKYFFFVAEELRKIMAELGFRRVDEMVGRTDMLVQRKVMEHWKAGKVNLSTVLHKVPLGEDDSLYCTQKQDHGLESQLDHKIIKKSSKALKQKKAVKFSLPIFNVNRAVGTLLSSEIARRYGAKGLPDNTIHCKFQGSAGQSFGAFLAHGVTLELEGDANDYTGKGLSGGRLIIYPPKNSSFRAEKNILVGNTVLYGATGGEVFFSGIAGERFAVRNSGAIAVVEGVGDHGCEYMTGGNVIVLGETGKNFAAGMSGGISYVFDENQKFESKCNSSMVALENVTDAEEKFWLRKWITLHQENTGSLRAGQLLENWNKTVRNFVKVMPHEYRAVLETLKNKAA
;
A
#
# COMPACT_ATOMS: atom_id res chain seq x y z
N MET A 1 -13.07 20.03 -4.53
CA MET A 1 -11.82 20.84 -4.50
C MET A 1 -10.86 20.39 -3.41
N PHE A 2 -11.23 20.40 -2.11
CA PHE A 2 -10.33 19.97 -1.02
C PHE A 2 -9.60 18.64 -1.26
N LYS A 3 -10.33 17.61 -1.74
CA LYS A 3 -9.75 16.31 -2.13
C LYS A 3 -8.67 16.39 -3.22
N VAL A 4 -8.75 17.36 -4.14
CA VAL A 4 -7.74 17.52 -5.19
C VAL A 4 -6.47 18.12 -4.61
N PHE A 5 -6.59 19.16 -3.78
CA PHE A 5 -5.43 19.86 -3.20
C PHE A 5 -4.69 18.97 -2.19
N SER A 6 -5.44 18.20 -1.40
CA SER A 6 -4.87 17.30 -0.40
C SER A 6 -4.03 16.17 -0.98
N LYS A 7 -4.18 15.82 -2.27
CA LYS A 7 -3.35 14.81 -2.93
C LYS A 7 -1.86 15.16 -2.89
N MET A 8 -1.56 16.46 -2.88
CA MET A 8 -0.20 17.01 -2.81
C MET A 8 0.09 17.67 -1.46
N GLY A 9 -0.71 17.41 -0.43
CA GLY A 9 -0.53 18.00 0.90
C GLY A 9 -0.85 19.51 0.99
N ILE A 10 -1.57 20.08 0.01
CA ILE A 10 -1.90 21.51 0.00
C ILE A 10 -3.19 21.76 0.78
N SER A 11 -3.12 22.61 1.80
CA SER A 11 -4.26 22.89 2.71
C SER A 11 -5.11 24.09 2.31
N THR A 12 -4.63 25.00 1.45
CA THR A 12 -5.34 26.24 1.10
C THR A 12 -5.51 26.43 -0.41
N ILE A 13 -6.66 27.01 -0.81
CA ILE A 13 -6.89 27.38 -2.21
C ILE A 13 -5.96 28.50 -2.67
N GLN A 14 -5.55 29.40 -1.77
CA GLN A 14 -4.66 30.51 -2.09
C GLN A 14 -3.29 30.01 -2.55
N SER A 15 -2.75 28.98 -1.90
CA SER A 15 -1.50 28.33 -2.32
C SER A 15 -1.68 27.50 -3.60
N TYR A 16 -2.85 26.89 -3.81
CA TYR A 16 -3.10 26.07 -5.00
C TYR A 16 -3.29 26.92 -6.27
N ARG A 17 -3.89 28.11 -6.14
CA ARG A 17 -4.18 28.99 -7.27
C ARG A 17 -2.89 29.47 -7.93
N GLY A 18 -2.72 29.12 -9.21
CA GLY A 18 -1.53 29.49 -10.00
C GLY A 18 -0.34 28.55 -9.82
N ALA A 19 -0.39 27.58 -8.91
CA ALA A 19 0.69 26.62 -8.68
C ALA A 19 0.84 25.56 -9.79
N GLN A 20 -0.14 25.44 -10.68
CA GLN A 20 -0.13 24.51 -11.82
C GLN A 20 0.21 23.06 -11.43
N VAL A 21 -0.49 22.53 -10.43
CA VAL A 21 -0.33 21.15 -9.93
C VAL A 21 -0.96 20.13 -10.90
N PHE A 22 -0.47 20.14 -12.14
CA PHE A 22 -0.94 19.36 -13.27
C PHE A 22 0.25 18.95 -14.14
N GLU A 23 0.05 17.91 -14.93
CA GLU A 23 0.95 17.51 -15.99
C GLU A 23 0.16 17.45 -17.30
N ALA A 24 0.69 18.06 -18.35
CA ALA A 24 0.08 18.06 -19.68
C ALA A 24 0.59 16.87 -20.50
N ILE A 25 -0.33 16.04 -21.00
CA ILE A 25 0.01 14.90 -21.87
C ILE A 25 -0.62 15.11 -23.24
N GLY A 26 0.21 15.16 -24.27
CA GLY A 26 -0.23 15.30 -25.67
C GLY A 26 -0.55 16.75 -26.07
N LEU A 27 -0.02 17.75 -25.38
CA LEU A 27 -0.05 19.15 -25.81
C LEU A 27 1.32 19.55 -26.34
N GLU A 28 1.36 20.35 -27.39
CA GLU A 28 2.60 20.90 -27.95
C GLU A 28 3.34 21.78 -26.92
N GLU A 29 4.67 21.66 -26.89
CA GLU A 29 5.54 22.39 -25.93
C GLU A 29 5.38 23.90 -26.06
N ASP A 30 5.41 24.46 -27.28
CA ASP A 30 5.22 25.90 -27.53
C ASP A 30 3.87 26.43 -27.01
N LEU A 31 2.80 25.62 -27.13
CA LEU A 31 1.48 25.95 -26.61
C LEU A 31 1.51 26.02 -25.08
N VAL A 32 2.14 25.05 -24.43
CA VAL A 32 2.28 24.99 -22.97
C VAL A 32 3.17 26.14 -22.48
N GLU A 33 4.29 26.41 -23.13
CA GLU A 33 5.17 27.52 -22.76
C GLU A 33 4.47 28.87 -22.86
N LYS A 34 3.64 29.09 -23.88
CA LYS A 34 2.94 30.36 -24.08
C LYS A 34 1.74 30.58 -23.15
N HIS A 35 1.00 29.52 -22.81
CA HIS A 35 -0.31 29.64 -22.15
C HIS A 35 -0.37 29.01 -20.74
N PHE A 36 0.55 28.09 -20.42
CA PHE A 36 0.61 27.34 -19.17
C PHE A 36 2.07 27.19 -18.70
N SER A 37 2.85 28.29 -18.79
CA SER A 37 4.30 28.29 -18.58
C SER A 37 4.67 27.64 -17.24
N GLY A 38 5.56 26.64 -17.30
CA GLY A 38 6.01 25.86 -16.13
C GLY A 38 5.32 24.50 -15.95
N THR A 39 4.21 24.23 -16.66
CA THR A 39 3.56 22.91 -16.64
C THR A 39 4.39 21.88 -17.42
N PRO A 40 4.76 20.72 -16.85
CA PRO A 40 5.48 19.69 -17.59
C PRO A 40 4.65 19.13 -18.75
N SER A 41 5.27 18.96 -19.93
CA SER A 41 4.66 18.26 -21.08
C SER A 41 5.64 17.36 -21.83
N ARG A 42 5.85 16.15 -21.29
CA ARG A 42 6.93 15.23 -21.72
C ARG A 42 6.58 14.37 -22.93
N ILE A 43 5.29 14.32 -23.27
CA ILE A 43 4.79 13.79 -24.54
C ILE A 43 4.13 14.98 -25.24
N SER A 44 4.89 15.62 -26.13
CA SER A 44 4.35 16.67 -27.00
C SER A 44 3.26 16.09 -27.92
N GLY A 45 2.35 16.93 -28.38
CA GLY A 45 1.20 16.50 -29.18
C GLY A 45 0.50 17.63 -29.91
N VAL A 46 -0.80 17.79 -29.69
CA VAL A 46 -1.63 18.73 -30.46
C VAL A 46 -1.32 20.19 -30.11
N GLY A 47 -1.33 21.05 -31.13
CA GLY A 47 -1.18 22.49 -31.01
C GLY A 47 -2.52 23.23 -31.05
N ILE A 48 -2.45 24.56 -31.19
CA ILE A 48 -3.64 25.43 -31.24
C ILE A 48 -4.54 25.06 -32.41
N HIS A 49 -3.96 24.74 -33.57
CA HIS A 49 -4.71 24.43 -34.79
C HIS A 49 -5.54 23.16 -34.64
N GLU A 50 -4.97 22.08 -34.11
CA GLU A 50 -5.69 20.84 -33.86
C GLU A 50 -6.77 21.01 -32.78
N ILE A 51 -6.50 21.78 -31.71
CA ILE A 51 -7.50 22.09 -30.68
C ILE A 51 -8.68 22.88 -31.28
N ALA A 52 -8.40 23.86 -32.14
CA ALA A 52 -9.43 24.62 -32.85
C ALA A 52 -10.25 23.71 -33.77
N GLN A 53 -9.58 22.84 -34.55
CA GLN A 53 -10.25 21.88 -35.42
C GLN A 53 -11.17 20.93 -34.63
N GLU A 54 -10.70 20.37 -33.51
CA GLU A 54 -11.54 19.50 -32.66
C GLU A 54 -12.75 20.22 -32.10
N THR A 55 -12.55 21.46 -31.63
CA THR A 55 -13.62 22.31 -31.10
C THR A 55 -14.67 22.59 -32.17
N LEU A 56 -14.24 22.94 -33.39
CA LEU A 56 -15.14 23.22 -34.52
C LEU A 56 -15.90 21.98 -34.99
N LEU A 57 -15.28 20.79 -34.97
CA LEU A 57 -15.99 19.54 -35.27
C LEU A 57 -17.13 19.27 -34.28
N ARG A 58 -16.87 19.43 -32.97
CA ARG A 58 -17.90 19.29 -31.94
C ARG A 58 -19.00 20.33 -32.08
N HIS A 59 -18.62 21.58 -32.38
CA HIS A 59 -19.56 22.66 -32.63
C HIS A 59 -20.47 22.36 -33.83
N LYS A 60 -19.90 21.89 -34.95
CA LYS A 60 -20.67 21.50 -36.13
C LYS A 60 -21.68 20.39 -35.82
N THR A 61 -21.26 19.33 -35.12
CA THR A 61 -22.17 18.24 -34.72
C THR A 61 -23.33 18.73 -33.84
N ALA A 62 -23.12 19.76 -33.01
CA ALA A 62 -24.18 20.33 -32.19
C ALA A 62 -25.21 21.15 -32.99
N LEU A 63 -24.87 21.58 -34.21
CA LEU A 63 -25.75 22.33 -35.13
C LEU A 63 -26.47 21.43 -36.15
N GLU A 64 -26.09 20.15 -36.25
CA GLU A 64 -26.73 19.20 -37.16
C GLU A 64 -28.09 18.78 -36.61
N GLU A 65 -29.17 19.32 -37.20
CA GLU A 65 -30.54 18.94 -36.87
C GLU A 65 -30.90 17.61 -37.57
N THR A 66 -30.91 16.51 -36.82
CA THR A 66 -31.55 15.26 -37.27
C THR A 66 -32.76 14.95 -36.40
N PRO A 67 -33.82 14.30 -36.94
CA PRO A 67 -35.02 13.94 -36.18
C PRO A 67 -34.73 13.13 -34.90
N ASP A 68 -33.63 12.37 -34.90
CA ASP A 68 -33.23 11.49 -33.79
C ASP A 68 -32.28 12.16 -32.78
N THR A 69 -31.66 13.31 -33.10
CA THR A 69 -30.64 13.97 -32.26
C THR A 69 -30.99 15.38 -31.81
N SER A 70 -32.10 15.96 -32.30
CA SER A 70 -32.47 17.36 -32.03
C SER A 70 -32.68 17.68 -30.54
N ASN A 71 -32.93 16.67 -29.68
CA ASN A 71 -33.23 16.86 -28.26
C ASN A 71 -32.48 15.94 -27.27
N ILE A 72 -31.49 15.14 -27.70
CA ILE A 72 -30.80 14.19 -26.80
C ILE A 72 -29.27 14.20 -26.99
N LEU A 73 -28.53 14.19 -25.87
CA LEU A 73 -27.08 14.01 -25.89
C LEU A 73 -26.71 12.55 -26.24
N PRO A 74 -25.54 12.31 -26.88
CA PRO A 74 -25.05 10.96 -27.08
C PRO A 74 -24.89 10.19 -25.76
N VAL A 75 -25.25 8.90 -25.76
CA VAL A 75 -25.12 7.99 -24.60
C VAL A 75 -23.69 7.92 -24.05
N GLY A 76 -22.69 8.21 -24.90
CA GLY A 76 -21.28 8.19 -24.57
C GLY A 76 -20.73 6.78 -24.35
N GLY A 77 -19.58 6.72 -23.69
CA GLY A 77 -18.90 5.47 -23.36
C GLY A 77 -17.67 5.64 -22.49
N PHE A 78 -17.42 6.84 -21.94
CA PHE A 78 -16.15 7.16 -21.30
C PHE A 78 -15.87 6.34 -20.04
N TYR A 79 -16.89 6.06 -19.22
CA TYR A 79 -16.73 5.35 -17.95
C TYR A 79 -16.99 3.84 -18.06
N HIS A 80 -17.93 3.46 -18.93
CA HIS A 80 -18.37 2.10 -19.15
C HIS A 80 -18.39 1.83 -20.64
N TRP A 81 -17.92 0.64 -21.03
CA TRP A 81 -17.96 0.22 -22.41
C TRP A 81 -19.41 0.20 -22.91
N ARG A 82 -19.62 0.75 -24.10
CA ARG A 82 -20.86 0.71 -24.88
C ARG A 82 -20.51 0.33 -26.31
N ARG A 83 -21.40 -0.41 -26.98
CA ARG A 83 -21.16 -0.90 -28.35
C ARG A 83 -20.86 0.22 -29.36
N ARG A 84 -21.50 1.38 -29.21
CA ARG A 84 -21.30 2.58 -30.04
C ARG A 84 -20.62 3.73 -29.28
N GLY A 85 -19.90 3.42 -28.20
CA GLY A 85 -19.22 4.41 -27.35
C GLY A 85 -17.72 4.48 -27.59
N GLU A 86 -17.03 5.12 -26.66
CA GLU A 86 -15.56 5.21 -26.59
C GLU A 86 -14.89 3.83 -26.68
N PHE A 87 -13.69 3.78 -27.26
CA PHE A 87 -12.91 2.55 -27.29
C PHE A 87 -12.37 2.20 -25.90
N HIS A 88 -12.45 0.92 -25.52
CA HIS A 88 -11.84 0.41 -24.29
C HIS A 88 -10.88 -0.72 -24.63
N GLN A 89 -9.65 -0.62 -24.12
CA GLN A 89 -8.63 -1.68 -24.19
C GLN A 89 -9.04 -3.00 -23.53
N ILE A 90 -10.11 -3.00 -22.75
CA ILE A 90 -10.73 -4.24 -22.27
C ILE A 90 -12.22 -4.13 -22.59
N ASN A 91 -12.66 -4.98 -23.50
CA ASN A 91 -14.02 -5.04 -24.01
C ASN A 91 -14.52 -6.50 -24.03
N PRO A 92 -15.84 -6.72 -24.21
CA PRO A 92 -16.42 -8.06 -24.13
C PRO A 92 -15.80 -9.10 -25.06
N VAL A 93 -15.39 -8.70 -26.27
CA VAL A 93 -14.75 -9.60 -27.25
C VAL A 93 -13.43 -10.11 -26.67
N MET A 94 -12.54 -9.19 -26.25
CA MET A 94 -11.26 -9.56 -25.64
C MET A 94 -11.43 -10.43 -24.39
N THR A 95 -12.38 -10.10 -23.52
CA THR A 95 -12.62 -10.89 -22.30
C THR A 95 -13.09 -12.31 -22.61
N ASN A 96 -13.95 -12.48 -23.62
CA ASN A 96 -14.47 -13.79 -24.01
C ASN A 96 -13.37 -14.63 -24.68
N THR A 97 -12.62 -14.04 -25.61
CA THR A 97 -11.51 -14.70 -26.32
C THR A 97 -10.44 -15.21 -25.35
N LEU A 98 -10.02 -14.38 -24.38
CA LEU A 98 -9.07 -14.82 -23.36
C LEU A 98 -9.62 -15.94 -22.47
N GLN A 99 -10.86 -15.81 -22.00
CA GLN A 99 -11.49 -16.85 -21.18
C GLN A 99 -11.60 -18.18 -21.92
N LYS A 100 -11.90 -18.15 -23.23
CA LYS A 100 -11.85 -19.34 -24.09
C LYS A 100 -10.45 -19.93 -24.11
N ALA A 101 -9.42 -19.10 -24.40
CA ALA A 101 -8.03 -19.54 -24.48
C ALA A 101 -7.57 -20.31 -23.23
N VAL A 102 -7.82 -19.75 -22.04
CA VAL A 102 -7.36 -20.38 -20.78
C VAL A 102 -8.21 -21.58 -20.35
N ARG A 103 -9.51 -21.60 -20.67
CA ARG A 103 -10.39 -22.74 -20.35
C ARG A 103 -10.11 -23.94 -21.24
N THR A 104 -9.92 -23.72 -22.54
CA THR A 104 -9.68 -24.79 -23.52
C THR A 104 -8.19 -25.04 -23.81
N ASN A 105 -7.27 -24.29 -23.18
CA ASN A 105 -5.84 -24.35 -23.45
C ASN A 105 -5.49 -24.12 -24.94
N SER A 106 -6.17 -23.18 -25.59
CA SER A 106 -6.04 -22.91 -27.03
C SER A 106 -5.07 -21.77 -27.30
N GLN A 107 -3.94 -22.08 -27.93
CA GLN A 107 -2.97 -21.08 -28.40
C GLN A 107 -3.59 -20.15 -29.43
N ASP A 108 -4.37 -20.67 -30.39
CA ASP A 108 -5.02 -19.86 -31.43
C ASP A 108 -5.96 -18.79 -30.83
N ALA A 109 -6.73 -19.16 -29.80
CA ALA A 109 -7.57 -18.20 -29.10
C ALA A 109 -6.73 -17.15 -28.33
N TYR A 110 -5.57 -17.53 -27.78
CA TYR A 110 -4.67 -16.56 -27.18
C TYR A 110 -4.06 -15.62 -28.23
N ASP A 111 -3.62 -16.14 -29.37
CA ASP A 111 -3.06 -15.36 -30.46
C ASP A 111 -4.10 -14.38 -31.02
N GLU A 112 -5.38 -14.78 -31.09
CA GLU A 112 -6.49 -13.87 -31.41
C GLU A 112 -6.65 -12.78 -30.34
N PHE A 113 -6.64 -13.12 -29.05
CA PHE A 113 -6.69 -12.15 -27.96
C PHE A 113 -5.52 -11.16 -28.03
N SER A 114 -4.30 -11.67 -28.20
CA SER A 114 -3.08 -10.87 -28.27
C SER A 114 -3.12 -9.93 -29.48
N ARG A 115 -3.58 -10.41 -30.64
CA ARG A 115 -3.80 -9.58 -31.83
C ARG A 115 -4.85 -8.48 -31.57
N LEU A 116 -5.99 -8.80 -30.95
CA LEU A 116 -7.01 -7.80 -30.63
C LEU A 116 -6.49 -6.70 -29.70
N VAL A 117 -5.57 -7.03 -28.79
CA VAL A 117 -4.92 -6.06 -27.90
C VAL A 117 -3.87 -5.23 -28.64
N ASN A 118 -2.99 -5.89 -29.40
CA ASN A 118 -1.80 -5.30 -30.00
C ASN A 118 -2.06 -4.58 -31.34
N ASP A 119 -3.04 -5.02 -32.13
CA ASP A 119 -3.39 -4.44 -33.43
C ASP A 119 -4.37 -3.28 -33.27
N GLN A 120 -3.79 -2.09 -33.09
CA GLN A 120 -4.51 -0.83 -32.94
C GLN A 120 -4.14 0.16 -34.04
N ASN A 121 -3.92 -0.32 -35.27
CA ASN A 121 -3.53 0.49 -36.42
C ASN A 121 -4.51 1.64 -36.74
N GLN A 122 -5.74 1.59 -36.22
CA GLN A 122 -6.75 2.66 -36.36
C GLN A 122 -7.18 3.31 -35.03
N ARG A 123 -6.76 2.79 -33.87
CA ARG A 123 -7.29 3.20 -32.55
C ARG A 123 -6.20 3.28 -31.50
N PHE A 124 -5.26 4.20 -31.67
CA PHE A 124 -4.15 4.43 -30.75
C PHE A 124 -4.65 4.87 -29.37
N SER A 125 -4.59 3.97 -28.38
CA SER A 125 -5.12 4.22 -27.03
C SER A 125 -4.06 4.32 -25.93
N THR A 126 -2.79 4.01 -26.22
CA THR A 126 -1.66 4.12 -25.27
C THR A 126 -0.36 4.50 -25.99
N PRO A 127 0.62 5.11 -25.30
CA PRO A 127 1.93 5.45 -25.89
C PRO A 127 2.63 4.24 -26.52
N ARG A 128 2.63 3.08 -25.84
CA ARG A 128 3.27 1.85 -26.36
C ARG A 128 2.70 1.32 -27.68
N ASN A 129 1.52 1.76 -28.11
CA ASN A 129 0.95 1.37 -29.40
C ASN A 129 1.51 2.21 -30.56
N LEU A 130 2.23 3.29 -30.24
CA LEU A 130 3.01 4.09 -31.17
C LEU A 130 4.46 3.59 -31.28
N PHE A 131 4.80 2.45 -30.69
CA PHE A 131 6.10 1.80 -30.89
C PHE A 131 6.03 0.62 -31.87
N GLU A 132 7.12 0.44 -32.60
CA GLU A 132 7.46 -0.71 -33.42
C GLU A 132 8.82 -1.25 -32.98
N PHE A 133 9.04 -2.54 -33.16
CA PHE A 133 10.36 -3.12 -32.92
C PHE A 133 11.24 -2.90 -34.14
N LYS A 134 12.48 -2.49 -33.89
CA LYS A 134 13.50 -2.38 -34.94
C LYS A 134 13.86 -3.78 -35.45
N LYS A 135 13.99 -3.94 -36.77
CA LYS A 135 14.48 -5.18 -37.37
C LYS A 135 15.87 -5.51 -36.82
N SER A 136 16.07 -6.78 -36.46
CA SER A 136 17.31 -7.30 -35.89
C SER A 136 17.71 -8.61 -36.58
N THR A 137 18.79 -9.25 -36.11
CA THR A 137 19.19 -10.60 -36.52
C THR A 137 18.48 -11.62 -35.65
N PRO A 138 17.53 -12.42 -36.18
CA PRO A 138 16.80 -13.39 -35.38
C PRO A 138 17.67 -14.55 -34.91
N ILE A 139 17.28 -15.18 -33.80
CA ILE A 139 17.85 -16.44 -33.31
C ILE A 139 16.78 -17.54 -33.29
N LYS A 140 17.20 -18.81 -33.22
CA LYS A 140 16.27 -19.93 -33.04
C LYS A 140 15.59 -19.82 -31.68
N LEU A 141 14.27 -20.02 -31.63
CA LEU A 141 13.48 -19.98 -30.39
C LEU A 141 14.04 -20.88 -29.26
N LYS A 142 14.63 -22.02 -29.63
CA LYS A 142 15.29 -22.94 -28.66
C LYS A 142 16.49 -22.34 -27.91
N ASN A 143 17.06 -21.24 -28.43
CA ASN A 143 18.18 -20.53 -27.81
C ASN A 143 17.70 -19.42 -26.85
N VAL A 144 16.40 -19.15 -26.80
CA VAL A 144 15.77 -18.24 -25.84
C VAL A 144 15.48 -19.01 -24.56
N GLU A 145 15.71 -18.38 -23.40
CA GLU A 145 15.37 -18.95 -22.10
C GLU A 145 13.92 -19.47 -22.07
N PRO A 146 13.65 -20.57 -21.35
CA PRO A 146 12.34 -21.20 -21.38
C PRO A 146 11.28 -20.34 -20.67
N ALA A 147 10.01 -20.51 -21.04
CA ALA A 147 8.91 -19.74 -20.45
C ALA A 147 8.82 -19.91 -18.93
N SER A 148 9.23 -21.07 -18.40
CA SER A 148 9.31 -21.35 -16.96
C SER A 148 10.26 -20.44 -16.18
N GLU A 149 11.28 -19.86 -16.83
CA GLU A 149 12.14 -18.85 -16.20
C GLU A 149 11.57 -17.44 -16.34
N ILE A 150 10.96 -17.14 -17.48
CA ILE A 150 10.32 -15.83 -17.73
C ILE A 150 9.16 -15.58 -16.77
N VAL A 151 8.30 -16.57 -16.51
CA VAL A 151 7.13 -16.40 -15.62
C VAL A 151 7.52 -16.00 -14.19
N LYS A 152 8.74 -16.29 -13.72
CA LYS A 152 9.22 -15.87 -12.40
C LYS A 152 9.36 -14.34 -12.25
N ARG A 153 9.40 -13.62 -13.37
CA ARG A 153 9.38 -12.15 -13.45
C ARG A 153 7.97 -11.57 -13.42
N PHE A 154 6.94 -12.42 -13.52
CA PHE A 154 5.55 -11.99 -13.47
C PHE A 154 5.05 -11.95 -12.04
N VAL A 155 4.25 -10.94 -11.77
CA VAL A 155 3.67 -10.70 -10.45
C VAL A 155 2.20 -10.41 -10.61
N THR A 156 1.32 -11.02 -9.81
CA THR A 156 -0.06 -10.51 -9.75
C THR A 156 -0.10 -9.27 -8.87
N GLY A 157 -0.61 -8.16 -9.38
CA GLY A 157 -0.62 -6.90 -8.63
C GLY A 157 -1.47 -6.95 -7.36
N ALA A 158 -1.20 -6.00 -6.46
CA ALA A 158 -1.82 -5.88 -5.15
C ALA A 158 -3.35 -5.68 -5.22
N MET A 159 -4.12 -6.72 -4.88
CA MET A 159 -5.58 -6.69 -4.87
C MET A 159 -6.09 -7.24 -3.54
N SER A 160 -6.56 -6.36 -2.65
CA SER A 160 -6.85 -6.74 -1.27
C SER A 160 -7.94 -7.80 -1.14
N PHE A 161 -7.76 -8.75 -0.22
CA PHE A 161 -8.87 -9.50 0.37
C PHE A 161 -9.92 -8.51 0.92
N GLY A 162 -11.17 -8.64 0.46
CA GLY A 162 -12.26 -7.68 0.69
C GLY A 162 -12.66 -6.97 -0.60
N SER A 163 -11.70 -6.46 -1.38
CA SER A 163 -11.98 -5.96 -2.74
C SER A 163 -12.37 -7.12 -3.66
N ILE A 164 -11.57 -8.19 -3.63
CA ILE A 164 -11.87 -9.47 -4.27
C ILE A 164 -12.23 -10.52 -3.22
N SER A 165 -12.95 -11.56 -3.65
CA SER A 165 -13.38 -12.69 -2.84
C SER A 165 -12.19 -13.53 -2.38
N LYS A 166 -12.39 -14.31 -1.32
CA LYS A 166 -11.38 -15.28 -0.83
C LYS A 166 -10.96 -16.23 -1.94
N GLU A 167 -11.94 -16.74 -2.69
CA GLU A 167 -11.74 -17.70 -3.77
C GLU A 167 -10.84 -17.12 -4.87
N SER A 168 -11.11 -15.89 -5.29
CA SER A 168 -10.28 -15.22 -6.31
C SER A 168 -8.86 -14.97 -5.81
N HIS A 169 -8.74 -14.50 -4.57
CA HIS A 169 -7.46 -14.13 -3.97
C HIS A 169 -6.55 -15.36 -3.78
N GLU A 170 -7.11 -16.46 -3.26
CA GLU A 170 -6.37 -17.71 -3.08
C GLU A 170 -6.06 -18.38 -4.41
N THR A 171 -6.96 -18.32 -5.40
CA THR A 171 -6.73 -18.85 -6.75
C THR A 171 -5.49 -18.23 -7.39
N LEU A 172 -5.34 -16.90 -7.29
CA LEU A 172 -4.15 -16.20 -7.79
C LEU A 172 -2.90 -16.64 -7.04
N ALA A 173 -2.96 -16.73 -5.71
CA ALA A 173 -1.82 -17.10 -4.89
C ALA A 173 -1.33 -18.54 -5.19
N VAL A 174 -2.24 -19.50 -5.25
CA VAL A 174 -1.92 -20.88 -5.62
C VAL A 174 -1.30 -20.92 -7.01
N ALA A 175 -1.91 -20.27 -8.01
CA ALA A 175 -1.39 -20.25 -9.37
C ALA A 175 0.05 -19.72 -9.46
N MET A 176 0.33 -18.58 -8.82
CA MET A 176 1.64 -17.94 -8.90
C MET A 176 2.71 -18.76 -8.17
N ASN A 177 2.39 -19.31 -7.00
CA ASN A 177 3.32 -20.15 -6.25
C ASN A 177 3.67 -21.43 -7.03
N SER A 178 2.71 -22.04 -7.73
CA SER A 178 2.92 -23.25 -8.54
C SER A 178 3.88 -23.06 -9.72
N ILE A 179 4.06 -21.82 -10.20
CA ILE A 179 4.97 -21.51 -11.32
C ILE A 179 6.24 -20.75 -10.89
N GLY A 180 6.48 -20.63 -9.58
CA GLY A 180 7.62 -19.88 -9.03
C GLY A 180 7.54 -18.36 -9.24
N ALA A 181 6.37 -17.85 -9.62
CA ALA A 181 6.06 -16.44 -9.72
C ALA A 181 5.55 -15.92 -8.36
N ARG A 182 5.10 -14.66 -8.30
CA ARG A 182 4.68 -14.04 -7.04
C ARG A 182 3.27 -13.45 -7.12
N SER A 183 2.50 -13.65 -6.06
CA SER A 183 1.23 -12.92 -5.84
C SER A 183 1.35 -11.94 -4.68
N ASN A 184 0.47 -10.94 -4.65
CA ASN A 184 0.50 -9.86 -3.68
C ASN A 184 -0.81 -9.78 -2.88
N SER A 185 -0.71 -9.71 -1.55
CA SER A 185 -1.85 -9.69 -0.62
C SER A 185 -2.76 -8.45 -0.77
N GLY A 186 -2.23 -7.37 -1.33
CA GLY A 186 -2.84 -6.05 -1.23
C GLY A 186 -2.99 -5.54 0.20
N GLU A 187 -3.68 -4.41 0.33
CA GLU A 187 -3.80 -3.64 1.58
C GLU A 187 -4.76 -4.25 2.63
N GLY A 188 -5.26 -5.48 2.40
CA GLY A 188 -6.36 -6.06 3.19
C GLY A 188 -5.94 -6.98 4.32
N GLY A 189 -4.64 -7.19 4.55
CA GLY A 189 -4.13 -8.27 5.37
C GLY A 189 -4.23 -9.64 4.68
N GLU A 190 -3.78 -10.68 5.37
CA GLU A 190 -3.91 -12.06 4.92
C GLU A 190 -4.24 -12.98 6.10
N ASP A 191 -5.19 -13.90 5.91
CA ASP A 191 -5.53 -14.89 6.92
C ASP A 191 -4.34 -15.83 7.17
N SER A 192 -3.90 -15.90 8.42
CA SER A 192 -2.78 -16.75 8.86
C SER A 192 -2.97 -18.23 8.56
N ALA A 193 -4.20 -18.72 8.39
CA ALA A 193 -4.46 -20.09 7.95
C ALA A 193 -3.84 -20.40 6.57
N ARG A 194 -3.55 -19.37 5.75
CA ARG A 194 -2.95 -19.52 4.42
C ARG A 194 -1.43 -19.74 4.46
N TYR A 195 -0.78 -19.56 5.61
CA TYR A 195 0.68 -19.72 5.75
C TYR A 195 1.12 -21.17 5.82
N VAL A 196 0.17 -22.11 5.87
CA VAL A 196 0.43 -23.54 5.88
C VAL A 196 0.00 -24.14 4.54
N LYS A 197 0.81 -25.07 4.05
CA LYS A 197 0.50 -25.85 2.85
C LYS A 197 -0.74 -26.71 3.11
N ARG A 198 -1.67 -26.72 2.15
CA ARG A 198 -2.87 -27.56 2.20
C ARG A 198 -2.51 -29.04 1.98
N GLU A 199 -3.42 -29.93 2.37
CA GLU A 199 -3.27 -31.38 2.19
C GLU A 199 -3.08 -31.78 0.71
N ASN A 200 -3.73 -31.06 -0.22
CA ASN A 200 -3.59 -31.26 -1.66
C ASN A 200 -2.25 -30.73 -2.23
N GLY A 201 -1.40 -30.16 -1.39
CA GLY A 201 -0.11 -29.59 -1.77
C GLY A 201 -0.13 -28.12 -2.19
N ASP A 202 -1.30 -27.48 -2.24
CA ASP A 202 -1.40 -26.06 -2.60
C ASP A 202 -0.84 -25.18 -1.48
N MET A 203 -0.16 -24.10 -1.88
CA MET A 203 0.27 -23.05 -0.98
C MET A 203 -0.50 -21.76 -1.30
N PRO A 204 -1.56 -21.43 -0.55
CA PRO A 204 -2.41 -20.27 -0.86
C PRO A 204 -1.88 -18.95 -0.29
N HIS A 205 -0.68 -18.90 0.32
CA HIS A 205 -0.10 -17.65 0.81
C HIS A 205 0.32 -16.71 -0.33
N SER A 206 0.26 -15.41 -0.11
CA SER A 206 0.86 -14.45 -1.04
C SER A 206 2.35 -14.27 -0.76
N ALA A 207 3.20 -14.46 -1.76
CA ALA A 207 4.64 -14.27 -1.62
C ALA A 207 5.03 -12.81 -1.32
N ILE A 208 4.21 -11.85 -1.78
CA ILE A 208 4.36 -10.43 -1.50
C ILE A 208 3.28 -9.99 -0.49
N LYS A 209 3.71 -9.30 0.56
CA LYS A 209 2.84 -8.74 1.60
C LYS A 209 2.87 -7.22 1.50
N GLN A 210 1.72 -6.58 1.39
CA GLN A 210 1.66 -5.12 1.29
C GLN A 210 1.60 -4.46 2.68
N VAL A 211 2.29 -3.33 2.82
CA VAL A 211 2.18 -2.40 3.96
C VAL A 211 1.69 -1.07 3.38
N ALA A 212 0.45 -0.70 3.71
CA ALA A 212 -0.24 0.50 3.24
C ALA A 212 -0.67 1.38 4.44
N SER A 213 -1.12 2.60 4.18
CA SER A 213 -1.48 3.62 5.20
C SER A 213 -2.50 3.15 6.25
N GLY A 214 -3.41 2.23 5.93
CA GLY A 214 -4.37 1.70 6.90
C GLY A 214 -3.77 0.70 7.91
N ARG A 215 -2.59 0.14 7.61
CA ARG A 215 -1.92 -0.95 8.35
C ARG A 215 -2.82 -2.17 8.64
N PHE A 216 -3.85 -2.40 7.84
CA PHE A 216 -4.78 -3.51 8.04
C PHE A 216 -4.06 -4.86 7.96
N GLY A 217 -4.19 -5.65 9.02
CA GLY A 217 -3.60 -7.00 9.13
C GLY A 217 -2.06 -7.03 9.17
N VAL A 218 -1.40 -5.87 9.33
CA VAL A 218 0.07 -5.80 9.39
C VAL A 218 0.53 -6.12 10.81
N THR A 219 0.88 -7.39 11.02
CA THR A 219 1.42 -7.93 12.29
C THR A 219 2.83 -8.48 12.08
N ASN A 220 3.60 -8.70 13.15
CA ASN A 220 4.89 -9.39 13.02
C ASN A 220 4.77 -10.77 12.34
N HIS A 221 3.72 -11.55 12.63
CA HIS A 221 3.46 -12.85 12.04
C HIS A 221 3.11 -12.75 10.54
N TYR A 222 2.41 -11.67 10.13
CA TYR A 222 2.16 -11.38 8.72
C TYR A 222 3.47 -11.02 7.97
N LEU A 223 4.32 -10.21 8.59
CA LEU A 223 5.57 -9.72 7.97
C LEU A 223 6.62 -10.83 7.77
N VAL A 224 6.71 -11.80 8.69
CA VAL A 224 7.66 -12.93 8.54
C VAL A 224 7.22 -13.98 7.52
N ASN A 225 5.94 -14.02 7.12
CA ASN A 225 5.39 -15.01 6.20
C ASN A 225 5.34 -14.50 4.75
N CYS A 226 6.48 -14.01 4.25
CA CYS A 226 6.65 -13.59 2.86
C CYS A 226 8.12 -13.51 2.44
N SER A 227 8.35 -13.41 1.13
CA SER A 227 9.67 -13.17 0.54
C SER A 227 9.86 -11.72 0.08
N GLU A 228 8.80 -10.92 0.06
CA GLU A 228 8.83 -9.52 -0.35
C GLU A 228 7.76 -8.73 0.41
N ILE A 229 8.14 -7.55 0.90
CA ILE A 229 7.23 -6.60 1.55
C ILE A 229 7.11 -5.37 0.65
N GLN A 230 5.88 -5.04 0.23
CA GLN A 230 5.62 -3.87 -0.61
C GLN A 230 5.08 -2.70 0.20
N ILE A 231 5.84 -1.62 0.32
CA ILE A 231 5.38 -0.32 0.81
C ILE A 231 4.55 0.34 -0.29
N LYS A 232 3.25 0.54 -0.04
CA LYS A 232 2.33 1.13 -1.01
C LYS A 232 2.20 2.64 -0.77
N ILE A 233 3.04 3.44 -1.42
CA ILE A 233 2.90 4.90 -1.41
C ILE A 233 1.62 5.31 -2.15
N ALA A 234 1.39 4.74 -3.34
CA ALA A 234 0.23 5.08 -4.15
C ALA A 234 -0.21 3.94 -5.10
N GLN A 235 -1.32 4.14 -5.79
CA GLN A 235 -1.78 3.28 -6.88
C GLN A 235 -2.35 4.13 -8.03
N GLY A 236 -2.15 3.69 -9.28
CA GLY A 236 -2.49 4.50 -10.45
C GLY A 236 -3.96 4.91 -10.59
N ALA A 237 -4.90 4.12 -10.05
CA ALA A 237 -6.33 4.42 -10.11
C ALA A 237 -6.79 5.57 -9.16
N LYS A 238 -5.95 5.93 -8.19
CA LYS A 238 -6.19 7.01 -7.22
C LYS A 238 -4.91 7.46 -6.51
N PRO A 239 -3.97 8.09 -7.22
CA PRO A 239 -2.82 8.71 -6.60
C PRO A 239 -3.25 9.83 -5.65
N GLY A 240 -2.51 9.99 -4.55
CA GLY A 240 -2.79 10.97 -3.49
C GLY A 240 -4.02 10.67 -2.62
N GLU A 241 -4.56 9.44 -2.68
CA GLU A 241 -5.69 9.00 -1.84
C GLU A 241 -5.46 7.60 -1.24
N GLY A 242 -6.16 7.31 -0.15
CA GLY A 242 -6.11 6.02 0.53
C GLY A 242 -6.96 4.91 -0.09
N GLY A 243 -6.75 3.69 0.44
CA GLY A 243 -7.61 2.52 0.24
C GLY A 243 -9.07 2.78 0.59
N GLN A 244 -9.99 2.11 -0.10
CA GLN A 244 -11.42 2.22 0.16
C GLN A 244 -12.07 0.85 0.07
N LEU A 245 -12.74 0.44 1.15
CA LEU A 245 -13.58 -0.75 1.18
C LEU A 245 -14.96 -0.37 1.76
N PRO A 246 -16.03 -0.41 0.95
CA PRO A 246 -17.38 -0.16 1.44
C PRO A 246 -17.77 -1.10 2.58
N GLY A 247 -18.46 -0.59 3.60
CA GLY A 247 -18.87 -1.36 4.78
C GLY A 247 -19.69 -2.62 4.46
N THR A 248 -20.49 -2.59 3.38
CA THR A 248 -21.23 -3.74 2.87
C THR A 248 -20.35 -4.90 2.40
N LYS A 249 -19.04 -4.69 2.23
CA LYS A 249 -18.03 -5.70 1.91
C LYS A 249 -17.15 -6.07 3.11
N VAL A 250 -17.35 -5.44 4.26
CA VAL A 250 -16.62 -5.75 5.49
C VAL A 250 -17.39 -6.84 6.24
N SER A 251 -17.27 -8.08 5.75
CA SER A 251 -17.79 -9.25 6.44
C SER A 251 -17.02 -9.53 7.73
N GLU A 252 -17.50 -10.47 8.55
CA GLU A 252 -16.82 -10.90 9.78
C GLU A 252 -15.39 -11.39 9.52
N ASP A 253 -15.18 -12.20 8.47
CA ASP A 253 -13.85 -12.66 8.06
C ASP A 253 -12.92 -11.50 7.69
N ILE A 254 -13.43 -10.50 6.96
CA ILE A 254 -12.67 -9.33 6.56
C ILE A 254 -12.32 -8.49 7.79
N ALA A 255 -13.30 -8.25 8.66
CA ALA A 255 -13.12 -7.50 9.89
C ALA A 255 -12.06 -8.16 10.79
N LYS A 256 -12.11 -9.48 10.92
CA LYS A 256 -11.12 -10.28 11.65
C LYS A 256 -9.71 -10.10 11.10
N VAL A 257 -9.51 -10.28 9.79
CA VAL A 257 -8.18 -10.15 9.16
C VAL A 257 -7.65 -8.73 9.25
N ARG A 258 -8.54 -7.73 9.22
CA ARG A 258 -8.16 -6.32 9.27
C ARG A 258 -8.07 -5.74 10.68
N HIS A 259 -8.43 -6.50 11.71
CA HIS A 259 -8.61 -6.00 13.08
C HIS A 259 -9.53 -4.77 13.13
N SER A 260 -10.66 -4.88 12.40
CA SER A 260 -11.68 -3.85 12.29
C SER A 260 -13.05 -4.40 12.72
N ILE A 261 -14.09 -3.60 12.53
CA ILE A 261 -15.46 -3.93 12.92
C ILE A 261 -16.27 -4.38 11.68
N PRO A 262 -17.07 -5.46 11.75
CA PRO A 262 -17.96 -5.85 10.66
C PRO A 262 -18.94 -4.75 10.26
N GLY A 263 -19.18 -4.57 8.97
CA GLY A 263 -20.14 -3.60 8.42
C GLY A 263 -19.65 -2.16 8.33
N VAL A 264 -18.55 -1.81 9.01
CA VAL A 264 -17.99 -0.45 9.04
C VAL A 264 -17.20 -0.16 7.76
N THR A 265 -17.41 1.01 7.15
CA THR A 265 -16.66 1.40 5.95
C THR A 265 -15.21 1.73 6.30
N LEU A 266 -14.26 1.14 5.55
CA LEU A 266 -12.83 1.36 5.77
C LEU A 266 -12.28 2.31 4.71
N ILE A 267 -11.99 3.54 5.12
CA ILE A 267 -11.25 4.53 4.34
C ILE A 267 -9.88 4.65 4.98
N SER A 268 -8.83 4.30 4.24
CA SER A 268 -7.47 4.48 4.75
C SER A 268 -7.07 5.95 4.70
N PRO A 269 -6.21 6.42 5.61
CA PRO A 269 -5.57 7.73 5.47
C PRO A 269 -4.89 7.86 4.10
N PRO A 270 -4.89 9.04 3.46
CA PRO A 270 -4.10 9.22 2.23
C PRO A 270 -2.59 9.00 2.44
N PRO A 271 -1.93 9.60 3.44
CA PRO A 271 -0.51 9.35 3.68
C PRO A 271 -0.28 8.14 4.57
N HIS A 272 0.93 7.60 4.51
CA HIS A 272 1.48 6.84 5.62
C HIS A 272 1.86 7.83 6.73
N HIS A 273 1.34 7.66 7.95
CA HIS A 273 1.64 8.60 9.04
C HIS A 273 3.08 8.47 9.60
N ASP A 274 3.82 7.48 9.11
CA ASP A 274 5.25 7.25 9.36
C ASP A 274 6.10 7.44 8.10
N ILE A 275 5.59 8.18 7.11
CA ILE A 275 6.32 8.63 5.93
C ILE A 275 5.87 10.06 5.58
N TYR A 276 6.55 11.06 6.14
CA TYR A 276 6.38 12.46 5.75
C TYR A 276 7.55 13.02 4.95
N SER A 277 8.65 12.28 4.89
CA SER A 277 9.83 12.60 4.09
C SER A 277 10.55 11.35 3.60
N ILE A 278 11.67 11.54 2.88
CA ILE A 278 12.45 10.42 2.33
C ILE A 278 13.20 9.65 3.43
N GLU A 279 13.65 10.34 4.47
CA GLU A 279 14.28 9.74 5.64
C GLU A 279 13.30 8.91 6.46
N ASP A 280 12.01 9.29 6.51
CA ASP A 280 10.96 8.47 7.12
C ASP A 280 10.69 7.21 6.30
N LEU A 281 10.71 7.30 4.97
CA LEU A 281 10.64 6.11 4.11
C LEU A 281 11.85 5.20 4.37
N ALA A 282 13.05 5.75 4.47
CA ALA A 282 14.25 4.98 4.82
C ALA A 282 14.09 4.31 6.20
N GLN A 283 13.48 4.99 7.18
CA GLN A 283 13.16 4.41 8.48
C GLN A 283 12.17 3.26 8.36
N LEU A 284 11.09 3.39 7.58
CA LEU A 284 10.15 2.28 7.38
C LEU A 284 10.80 1.11 6.64
N ILE A 285 11.64 1.34 5.62
CA ILE A 285 12.40 0.27 4.95
C ILE A 285 13.25 -0.48 5.97
N PHE A 286 13.95 0.26 6.83
CA PHE A 286 14.76 -0.29 7.90
C PHE A 286 13.94 -1.09 8.92
N ASP A 287 12.79 -0.59 9.36
CA ASP A 287 11.89 -1.29 10.30
C ASP A 287 11.38 -2.61 9.69
N LEU A 288 10.93 -2.57 8.43
CA LEU A 288 10.41 -3.74 7.74
C LEU A 288 11.50 -4.77 7.50
N LYS A 289 12.72 -4.34 7.16
CA LYS A 289 13.85 -5.23 7.03
C LYS A 289 14.27 -5.86 8.36
N ASN A 290 14.16 -5.14 9.48
CA ASN A 290 14.34 -5.73 10.81
C ASN A 290 13.21 -6.71 11.17
N SER A 291 11.98 -6.46 10.72
CA SER A 291 10.84 -7.37 10.96
C SER A 291 10.90 -8.65 10.13
N ASN A 292 11.60 -8.63 8.99
CA ASN A 292 11.88 -9.80 8.17
C ASN A 292 13.19 -9.62 7.39
N PRO A 293 14.34 -10.06 7.94
CA PRO A 293 15.65 -9.90 7.31
C PRO A 293 15.78 -10.55 5.92
N GLU A 294 14.98 -11.58 5.64
CA GLU A 294 15.04 -12.31 4.38
C GLU A 294 14.20 -11.69 3.27
N ALA A 295 13.20 -10.86 3.61
CA ALA A 295 12.32 -10.26 2.63
C ALA A 295 13.00 -9.12 1.86
N LYS A 296 12.69 -9.00 0.57
CA LYS A 296 12.99 -7.79 -0.22
C LYS A 296 11.99 -6.69 0.10
N ILE A 297 12.43 -5.44 0.07
CA ILE A 297 11.55 -4.28 0.24
C ILE A 297 11.25 -3.65 -1.12
N ASN A 298 9.97 -3.65 -1.48
CA ASN A 298 9.44 -3.07 -2.71
C ASN A 298 8.71 -1.75 -2.41
N VAL A 299 9.04 -0.65 -3.07
CA VAL A 299 8.32 0.62 -2.93
C VAL A 299 7.47 0.86 -4.17
N LYS A 300 6.14 0.91 -4.00
CA LYS A 300 5.18 1.14 -5.08
C LYS A 300 4.83 2.62 -5.20
N LEU A 301 5.31 3.22 -6.28
CA LEU A 301 5.05 4.58 -6.73
C LEU A 301 4.04 4.58 -7.89
N VAL A 302 3.59 5.76 -8.29
CA VAL A 302 2.79 5.98 -9.50
C VAL A 302 3.57 6.89 -10.44
N ALA A 303 3.46 6.63 -11.74
CA ALA A 303 4.01 7.49 -12.76
C ALA A 303 3.40 8.90 -12.70
N GLU A 304 4.27 9.89 -12.56
CA GLU A 304 4.04 11.33 -12.69
C GLU A 304 5.38 12.02 -12.97
N ALA A 305 5.38 13.28 -13.39
CA ALA A 305 6.62 14.03 -13.58
C ALA A 305 7.38 14.16 -12.26
N GLY A 306 8.68 13.85 -12.27
CA GLY A 306 9.54 13.87 -11.10
C GLY A 306 9.66 12.52 -10.37
N VAL A 307 8.96 11.48 -10.84
CA VAL A 307 9.07 10.13 -10.26
C VAL A 307 10.48 9.57 -10.36
N GLY A 308 11.29 10.00 -11.33
CA GLY A 308 12.70 9.61 -11.45
C GLY A 308 13.55 10.11 -10.28
N THR A 309 13.35 11.37 -9.87
CA THR A 309 14.00 11.96 -8.69
C THR A 309 13.62 11.21 -7.42
N ILE A 310 12.33 10.88 -7.28
CA ILE A 310 11.83 10.09 -6.15
C ILE A 310 12.46 8.69 -6.17
N ALA A 311 12.54 8.04 -7.33
CA ALA A 311 13.16 6.72 -7.48
C ALA A 311 14.63 6.71 -7.04
N ALA A 312 15.40 7.76 -7.36
CA ALA A 312 16.77 7.92 -6.87
C ALA A 312 16.84 8.05 -5.34
N GLY A 313 15.93 8.82 -4.73
CA GLY A 313 15.79 8.90 -3.28
C GLY A 313 15.45 7.55 -2.65
N VAL A 314 14.49 6.82 -3.24
CA VAL A 314 14.06 5.48 -2.79
C VAL A 314 15.20 4.46 -2.88
N ALA A 315 16.02 4.51 -3.93
CA ALA A 315 17.21 3.67 -4.06
C ALA A 315 18.25 3.98 -2.97
N LYS A 316 18.46 5.27 -2.66
CA LYS A 316 19.33 5.71 -1.55
C LYS A 316 18.76 5.34 -0.18
N ALA A 317 17.45 5.26 -0.05
CA ALA A 317 16.75 4.76 1.14
C ALA A 317 16.80 3.23 1.29
N HIS A 318 17.59 2.53 0.45
CA HIS A 318 17.87 1.10 0.50
C HIS A 318 16.69 0.18 0.09
N ALA A 319 15.72 0.66 -0.68
CA ALA A 319 14.73 -0.24 -1.29
C ALA A 319 15.42 -1.24 -2.24
N ASP A 320 14.94 -2.48 -2.29
CA ASP A 320 15.45 -3.51 -3.20
C ASP A 320 14.74 -3.46 -4.58
N ILE A 321 13.46 -3.09 -4.58
CA ILE A 321 12.59 -3.04 -5.76
C ILE A 321 11.82 -1.71 -5.77
N ILE A 322 11.68 -1.10 -6.93
CA ILE A 322 10.81 0.06 -7.16
C ILE A 322 9.75 -0.32 -8.18
N THR A 323 8.48 -0.23 -7.81
CA THR A 323 7.36 -0.45 -8.72
C THR A 323 6.83 0.89 -9.23
N ILE A 324 6.84 1.11 -10.54
CA ILE A 324 6.21 2.27 -11.18
C ILE A 324 4.86 1.84 -11.78
N ALA A 325 3.77 2.29 -11.15
CA ALA A 325 2.41 2.00 -11.61
C ALA A 325 1.88 3.06 -12.57
N GLY A 326 1.28 2.65 -13.68
CA GLY A 326 0.58 3.53 -14.62
C GLY A 326 -0.82 3.95 -14.13
N HIS A 327 -1.30 5.10 -14.60
CA HIS A 327 -2.64 5.63 -14.31
C HIS A 327 -3.78 4.67 -14.68
N ASP A 328 -3.53 3.76 -15.62
CA ASP A 328 -4.48 2.81 -16.18
C ASP A 328 -4.67 1.53 -15.32
N GLY A 329 -4.08 1.50 -14.12
CA GLY A 329 -4.26 0.46 -13.11
C GLY A 329 -5.72 0.27 -12.67
N GLY A 330 -6.09 -0.97 -12.33
CA GLY A 330 -7.43 -1.31 -11.84
C GLY A 330 -7.69 -0.89 -10.39
N THR A 331 -8.97 -0.83 -10.00
CA THR A 331 -9.38 -0.63 -8.60
C THR A 331 -10.74 -1.26 -8.31
N GLY A 332 -10.94 -1.71 -7.08
CA GLY A 332 -12.25 -2.18 -6.59
C GLY A 332 -13.20 -1.03 -6.26
N ALA A 333 -12.66 0.09 -5.76
CA ALA A 333 -13.39 1.30 -5.39
C ALA A 333 -12.49 2.54 -5.42
N SER A 334 -12.92 3.57 -6.15
CA SER A 334 -12.23 4.86 -6.28
C SER A 334 -13.20 5.92 -6.82
N PRO A 335 -13.02 7.21 -6.48
CA PRO A 335 -13.70 8.30 -7.18
C PRO A 335 -13.43 8.26 -8.68
N LEU A 336 -14.47 8.52 -9.48
CA LEU A 336 -14.35 8.54 -10.95
C LEU A 336 -13.37 9.62 -11.43
N THR A 337 -13.29 10.75 -10.73
CA THR A 337 -12.36 11.83 -11.03
C THR A 337 -10.90 11.36 -10.95
N SER A 338 -10.56 10.57 -9.93
CA SER A 338 -9.20 10.06 -9.75
C SER A 338 -8.85 8.98 -10.78
N ILE A 339 -9.80 8.10 -11.14
CA ILE A 339 -9.61 7.10 -12.20
C ILE A 339 -9.28 7.75 -13.55
N LYS A 340 -9.83 8.95 -13.81
CA LYS A 340 -9.74 9.60 -15.12
C LYS A 340 -8.72 10.73 -15.21
N HIS A 341 -8.31 11.31 -14.09
CA HIS A 341 -7.58 12.57 -14.07
C HIS A 341 -6.39 12.61 -13.10
N ALA A 342 -5.90 11.46 -12.62
CA ALA A 342 -4.72 11.42 -11.75
C ALA A 342 -3.76 10.30 -12.16
N GLY A 343 -2.47 10.61 -12.17
CA GLY A 343 -1.38 9.76 -12.70
C GLY A 343 -1.22 9.86 -14.22
N VAL A 344 -0.09 9.36 -14.73
CA VAL A 344 0.22 9.33 -16.17
C VAL A 344 0.56 7.90 -16.66
N PRO A 345 0.74 7.67 -17.98
CA PRO A 345 1.15 6.37 -18.51
C PRO A 345 2.45 5.84 -17.88
N TRP A 346 2.52 4.53 -17.65
CA TRP A 346 3.69 3.92 -17.05
C TRP A 346 4.91 4.01 -17.96
N GLU A 347 4.74 4.12 -19.28
CA GLU A 347 5.82 4.29 -20.24
C GLU A 347 6.67 5.53 -19.92
N LEU A 348 6.04 6.62 -19.46
CA LEU A 348 6.74 7.83 -19.00
C LEU A 348 7.44 7.61 -17.67
N GLY A 349 6.74 7.03 -16.70
CA GLY A 349 7.29 6.86 -15.36
C GLY A 349 8.45 5.86 -15.32
N ILE A 350 8.34 4.73 -16.03
CA ILE A 350 9.37 3.69 -16.02
C ILE A 350 10.63 4.15 -16.75
N SER A 351 10.48 4.88 -17.86
CA SER A 351 11.60 5.44 -18.60
C SER A 351 12.30 6.53 -17.78
N GLU A 352 11.55 7.45 -17.16
CA GLU A 352 12.13 8.49 -16.29
C GLU A 352 12.87 7.88 -15.08
N ALA A 353 12.29 6.87 -14.43
CA ALA A 353 12.93 6.17 -13.33
C ALA A 353 14.22 5.46 -13.78
N HIS A 354 14.18 4.75 -14.91
CA HIS A 354 15.35 4.08 -15.47
C HIS A 354 16.46 5.09 -15.80
N GLN A 355 16.14 6.13 -16.58
CA GLN A 355 17.07 7.16 -17.01
C GLN A 355 17.69 7.90 -15.81
N THR A 356 16.87 8.29 -14.83
CA THR A 356 17.37 9.04 -13.66
C THR A 356 18.28 8.18 -12.77
N LEU A 357 17.94 6.91 -12.57
CA LEU A 357 18.79 5.98 -11.82
C LEU A 357 20.13 5.75 -12.52
N MET A 358 20.15 5.65 -13.85
CA MET A 358 21.37 5.57 -14.66
C MET A 358 22.22 6.83 -14.51
N LEU A 359 21.62 8.01 -14.64
CA LEU A 359 22.31 9.30 -14.48
C LEU A 359 22.97 9.47 -13.09
N ASN A 360 22.45 8.77 -12.08
CA ASN A 360 22.95 8.82 -10.70
C ASN A 360 23.80 7.60 -10.32
N GLN A 361 24.06 6.66 -11.23
CA GLN A 361 24.79 5.40 -10.96
C GLN A 361 24.13 4.57 -9.83
N LEU A 362 22.80 4.58 -9.80
CA LEU A 362 21.98 3.84 -8.83
C LEU A 362 21.23 2.68 -9.47
N ARG A 363 21.25 2.55 -10.81
CA ARG A 363 20.43 1.56 -11.53
C ARG A 363 20.78 0.12 -11.17
N GLY A 364 22.06 -0.18 -10.97
CA GLY A 364 22.52 -1.50 -10.53
C GLY A 364 22.04 -1.93 -9.13
N ARG A 365 21.60 -1.00 -8.27
CA ARG A 365 21.21 -1.26 -6.87
C ARG A 365 19.76 -1.70 -6.68
N VAL A 366 18.88 -1.36 -7.63
CA VAL A 366 17.44 -1.56 -7.48
C VAL A 366 16.86 -2.26 -8.68
N ARG A 367 15.89 -3.14 -8.44
CA ARG A 367 15.11 -3.75 -9.50
C ARG A 367 13.91 -2.89 -9.84
N LEU A 368 13.67 -2.64 -11.12
CA LEU A 368 12.48 -1.91 -11.57
C LEU A 368 11.35 -2.89 -11.93
N GLN A 369 10.18 -2.67 -11.34
CA GLN A 369 8.93 -3.34 -11.66
C GLN A 369 7.96 -2.33 -12.26
N THR A 370 7.10 -2.74 -13.19
CA THR A 370 6.00 -1.88 -13.65
C THR A 370 4.69 -2.63 -13.73
N ASP A 371 3.60 -1.92 -13.44
CA ASP A 371 2.23 -2.38 -13.68
C ASP A 371 1.40 -1.24 -14.27
N GLY A 372 0.24 -1.58 -14.85
CA GLY A 372 -0.54 -0.63 -15.62
C GLY A 372 -1.05 -1.28 -16.88
N GLN A 373 -2.08 -2.11 -16.72
CA GLN A 373 -2.78 -2.72 -17.84
C GLN A 373 -1.86 -3.43 -18.86
N LEU A 374 -0.80 -4.11 -18.38
CA LEU A 374 -0.04 -5.10 -19.17
C LEU A 374 -0.92 -6.33 -19.43
N LYS A 375 -0.92 -6.83 -20.67
CA LYS A 375 -1.84 -7.88 -21.13
C LYS A 375 -1.17 -8.98 -21.97
N THR A 376 -0.12 -8.64 -22.71
CA THR A 376 0.47 -9.50 -23.76
C THR A 376 1.99 -9.63 -23.59
N GLY A 377 2.60 -10.57 -24.31
CA GLY A 377 4.06 -10.68 -24.39
C GLY A 377 4.70 -9.42 -24.99
N ARG A 378 4.02 -8.76 -25.95
CA ARG A 378 4.45 -7.45 -26.48
C ARG A 378 4.52 -6.36 -25.42
N ASP A 379 3.50 -6.24 -24.56
CA ASP A 379 3.52 -5.25 -23.47
C ASP A 379 4.75 -5.47 -22.56
N VAL A 380 5.08 -6.72 -22.26
CA VAL A 380 6.27 -7.09 -21.48
C VAL A 380 7.56 -6.72 -22.20
N ALA A 381 7.68 -7.01 -23.49
CA ALA A 381 8.85 -6.67 -24.28
C ALA A 381 9.12 -5.16 -24.31
N VAL A 382 8.07 -4.35 -24.49
CA VAL A 382 8.17 -2.88 -24.44
C VAL A 382 8.58 -2.42 -23.03
N ALA A 383 7.95 -2.94 -21.99
CA ALA A 383 8.32 -2.60 -20.61
C ALA A 383 9.78 -2.93 -20.30
N ALA A 384 10.28 -4.08 -20.79
CA ALA A 384 11.69 -4.47 -20.65
C ALA A 384 12.61 -3.44 -21.30
N MET A 385 12.37 -3.10 -22.57
CA MET A 385 13.20 -2.14 -23.31
C MET A 385 13.18 -0.73 -22.72
N LEU A 386 12.10 -0.35 -22.02
CA LEU A 386 12.01 0.91 -21.27
C LEU A 386 12.65 0.86 -19.87
N GLY A 387 13.13 -0.31 -19.43
CA GLY A 387 13.97 -0.45 -18.22
C GLY A 387 13.42 -1.36 -17.12
N ALA A 388 12.22 -1.93 -17.27
CA ALA A 388 11.64 -2.83 -16.26
C ALA A 388 12.22 -4.27 -16.32
N GLU A 389 12.37 -4.89 -15.16
CA GLU A 389 12.83 -6.27 -14.99
C GLU A 389 11.71 -7.22 -14.52
N GLU A 390 10.64 -6.68 -13.93
CA GLU A 390 9.49 -7.39 -13.42
C GLU A 390 8.17 -6.73 -13.86
N TYR A 391 7.13 -7.54 -14.03
CA TYR A 391 5.91 -7.13 -14.74
C TYR A 391 4.67 -7.52 -13.93
N GLY A 392 3.91 -6.50 -13.51
CA GLY A 392 2.72 -6.65 -12.69
C GLY A 392 1.44 -6.75 -13.52
N PHE A 393 0.62 -7.76 -13.22
CA PHE A 393 -0.65 -8.05 -13.88
C PHE A 393 -1.79 -8.12 -12.86
N SER A 394 -2.84 -7.34 -13.05
CA SER A 394 -3.97 -7.31 -12.10
C SER A 394 -5.28 -7.69 -12.78
N THR A 395 -5.78 -6.83 -13.68
CA THR A 395 -7.10 -7.01 -14.29
C THR A 395 -7.18 -8.25 -15.19
N ILE A 396 -6.13 -8.56 -15.95
CA ILE A 396 -6.17 -9.68 -16.92
C ILE A 396 -6.18 -11.05 -16.22
N PRO A 397 -5.38 -11.32 -15.17
CA PRO A 397 -5.56 -12.51 -14.35
C PRO A 397 -6.97 -12.65 -13.78
N LEU A 398 -7.63 -11.55 -13.38
CA LEU A 398 -9.04 -11.59 -12.97
C LEU A 398 -9.99 -11.95 -14.13
N VAL A 399 -9.71 -11.50 -15.36
CA VAL A 399 -10.46 -11.89 -16.56
C VAL A 399 -10.28 -13.37 -16.85
N ALA A 400 -9.06 -13.90 -16.74
CA ALA A 400 -8.76 -15.31 -16.94
C ALA A 400 -9.55 -16.23 -15.99
N ILE A 401 -9.81 -15.78 -14.75
CA ILE A 401 -10.64 -16.52 -13.78
C ILE A 401 -12.14 -16.16 -13.83
N GLY A 402 -12.57 -15.34 -14.79
CA GLY A 402 -13.99 -15.15 -15.10
C GLY A 402 -14.53 -13.72 -15.06
N CYS A 403 -13.71 -12.70 -14.81
CA CYS A 403 -14.20 -11.31 -14.78
C CYS A 403 -14.75 -10.90 -16.15
N VAL A 404 -15.99 -10.40 -16.16
CA VAL A 404 -16.71 -9.93 -17.36
C VAL A 404 -16.70 -8.40 -17.50
N MET A 405 -15.88 -7.69 -16.72
CA MET A 405 -15.70 -6.24 -16.78
C MET A 405 -16.99 -5.41 -16.61
N MET A 406 -17.90 -5.86 -15.76
CA MET A 406 -19.14 -5.14 -15.43
C MET A 406 -18.90 -3.80 -14.68
N ARG A 407 -17.73 -3.63 -14.04
CA ARG A 407 -17.32 -2.43 -13.29
C ARG A 407 -18.23 -2.06 -12.10
N LYS A 408 -18.84 -3.06 -11.46
CA LYS A 408 -19.64 -2.92 -10.23
C LYS A 408 -18.95 -3.49 -8.98
N CYS A 409 -17.61 -3.54 -8.98
CA CYS A 409 -16.79 -4.13 -7.92
C CYS A 409 -17.05 -3.52 -6.52
N HIS A 410 -17.37 -2.22 -6.48
CA HIS A 410 -17.65 -1.46 -5.26
C HIS A 410 -19.04 -1.76 -4.67
N LEU A 411 -19.99 -2.27 -5.46
CA LEU A 411 -21.38 -2.47 -5.01
C LEU A 411 -21.62 -3.81 -4.32
N ASN A 412 -20.59 -4.67 -4.22
CA ASN A 412 -20.71 -6.03 -3.71
C ASN A 412 -21.59 -6.97 -4.55
N THR A 413 -21.93 -6.59 -5.80
CA THR A 413 -22.87 -7.31 -6.68
C THR A 413 -22.20 -8.02 -7.85
N CYS A 414 -20.95 -8.48 -7.69
CA CYS A 414 -20.22 -9.15 -8.76
C CYS A 414 -20.95 -10.44 -9.21
N PRO A 415 -21.35 -10.57 -10.48
CA PRO A 415 -22.20 -11.68 -10.93
C PRO A 415 -21.46 -13.03 -11.03
N VAL A 416 -20.13 -13.00 -10.96
CA VAL A 416 -19.23 -14.16 -11.17
C VAL A 416 -18.39 -14.47 -9.92
N GLY A 417 -18.77 -13.95 -8.76
CA GLY A 417 -18.12 -14.28 -7.49
C GLY A 417 -16.69 -13.75 -7.31
N ILE A 418 -16.22 -12.80 -8.14
CA ILE A 418 -14.85 -12.28 -8.07
C ILE A 418 -14.72 -11.10 -7.11
N ALA A 419 -15.47 -10.01 -7.33
CA ALA A 419 -15.33 -8.76 -6.58
C ALA A 419 -16.49 -8.57 -5.59
N THR A 420 -16.79 -9.59 -4.79
CA THR A 420 -17.92 -9.62 -3.85
C THR A 420 -17.59 -10.45 -2.61
N GLN A 421 -18.15 -10.04 -1.47
CA GLN A 421 -18.17 -10.78 -0.21
C GLN A 421 -19.55 -11.40 0.07
N ASN A 422 -20.54 -11.20 -0.81
CA ASN A 422 -21.84 -11.85 -0.69
C ASN A 422 -21.69 -13.37 -0.88
N PRO A 423 -22.08 -14.20 0.10
CA PRO A 423 -21.91 -15.66 0.02
C PRO A 423 -22.61 -16.29 -1.19
N GLU A 424 -23.83 -15.87 -1.53
CA GLU A 424 -24.58 -16.41 -2.68
C GLU A 424 -23.94 -16.07 -4.02
N LEU A 425 -23.33 -14.88 -4.13
CA LEU A 425 -22.60 -14.50 -5.35
C LEU A 425 -21.23 -15.19 -5.42
N ARG A 426 -20.57 -15.43 -4.29
CA ARG A 426 -19.30 -16.18 -4.24
C ARG A 426 -19.45 -17.62 -4.72
N LYS A 427 -20.60 -18.28 -4.47
CA LYS A 427 -20.92 -19.62 -5.03
C LYS A 427 -20.86 -19.68 -6.56
N LYS A 428 -20.97 -18.53 -7.25
CA LYS A 428 -20.88 -18.44 -8.72
C LYS A 428 -19.45 -18.38 -9.25
N PHE A 429 -18.44 -18.35 -8.37
CA PHE A 429 -17.04 -18.36 -8.76
C PHE A 429 -16.67 -19.71 -9.39
N THR A 430 -16.11 -19.67 -10.59
CA THR A 430 -15.71 -20.87 -11.38
C THR A 430 -14.25 -20.79 -11.84
N GLY A 431 -13.52 -19.79 -11.36
CA GLY A 431 -12.10 -19.63 -11.64
C GLY A 431 -11.27 -20.76 -11.05
N LYS A 432 -10.16 -21.11 -11.72
CA LYS A 432 -9.23 -22.12 -11.23
C LYS A 432 -7.78 -21.66 -11.41
N PRO A 433 -6.83 -22.14 -10.58
CA PRO A 433 -5.42 -21.77 -10.70
C PRO A 433 -4.85 -22.05 -12.11
N GLU A 434 -5.28 -23.13 -12.75
CA GLU A 434 -4.80 -23.52 -14.08
C GLU A 434 -5.11 -22.47 -15.15
N HIS A 435 -6.21 -21.72 -15.01
CA HIS A 435 -6.54 -20.65 -15.96
C HIS A 435 -5.50 -19.52 -15.92
N VAL A 436 -5.05 -19.17 -14.71
CA VAL A 436 -4.03 -18.13 -14.48
C VAL A 436 -2.66 -18.61 -14.95
N ILE A 437 -2.32 -19.86 -14.63
CA ILE A 437 -1.07 -20.51 -15.06
C ILE A 437 -0.98 -20.50 -16.59
N LYS A 438 -2.00 -20.98 -17.29
CA LYS A 438 -2.04 -21.00 -18.76
C LYS A 438 -1.87 -19.60 -19.35
N TYR A 439 -2.59 -18.61 -18.81
CA TYR A 439 -2.44 -17.21 -19.24
C TYR A 439 -0.99 -16.73 -19.16
N PHE A 440 -0.31 -16.95 -18.03
CA PHE A 440 1.08 -16.50 -17.88
C PHE A 440 2.05 -17.25 -18.79
N PHE A 441 1.84 -18.54 -19.03
CA PHE A 441 2.64 -19.28 -20.02
C PHE A 441 2.40 -18.79 -21.45
N PHE A 442 1.17 -18.43 -21.81
CA PHE A 442 0.91 -17.82 -23.12
C PHE A 442 1.63 -16.47 -23.29
N VAL A 443 1.59 -15.61 -22.27
CA VAL A 443 2.34 -14.33 -22.26
C VAL A 443 3.85 -14.57 -22.38
N ALA A 444 4.39 -15.52 -21.63
CA ALA A 444 5.80 -15.85 -21.67
C ALA A 444 6.22 -16.42 -23.04
N GLU A 445 5.42 -17.31 -23.65
CA GLU A 445 5.72 -17.84 -24.99
C GLU A 445 5.61 -16.79 -26.08
N GLU A 446 4.65 -15.85 -25.99
CA GLU A 446 4.61 -14.69 -26.89
C GLU A 446 5.89 -13.84 -26.74
N LEU A 447 6.32 -13.57 -25.51
CA LEU A 447 7.58 -12.86 -25.27
C LEU A 447 8.77 -13.60 -25.87
N ARG A 448 8.86 -14.93 -25.71
CA ARG A 448 9.96 -15.72 -26.30
C ARG A 448 10.02 -15.62 -27.80
N LYS A 449 8.86 -15.61 -28.48
CA LYS A 449 8.80 -15.41 -29.94
C LYS A 449 9.38 -14.04 -30.32
N ILE A 450 9.00 -12.98 -29.59
CA ILE A 450 9.53 -11.62 -29.80
C ILE A 450 11.04 -11.56 -29.53
N MET A 451 11.51 -12.18 -28.44
CA MET A 451 12.94 -12.29 -28.11
C MET A 451 13.72 -12.96 -29.24
N ALA A 452 13.21 -14.09 -29.75
CA ALA A 452 13.83 -14.82 -30.85
C ALA A 452 13.91 -13.97 -32.13
N GLU A 453 12.83 -13.25 -32.48
CA GLU A 453 12.78 -12.34 -33.63
C GLU A 453 13.81 -11.21 -33.52
N LEU A 454 14.00 -10.68 -32.31
CA LEU A 454 14.90 -9.56 -32.05
C LEU A 454 16.34 -9.97 -31.71
N GLY A 455 16.61 -11.26 -31.57
CA GLY A 455 17.94 -11.81 -31.34
C GLY A 455 18.37 -11.89 -29.87
N PHE A 456 17.45 -11.79 -28.92
CA PHE A 456 17.73 -11.85 -27.48
C PHE A 456 17.58 -13.26 -26.93
N ARG A 457 18.53 -13.72 -26.12
CA ARG A 457 18.48 -15.03 -25.44
C ARG A 457 17.86 -14.93 -24.06
N ARG A 458 18.03 -13.80 -23.38
CA ARG A 458 17.55 -13.57 -22.02
C ARG A 458 16.83 -12.23 -21.89
N VAL A 459 15.83 -12.15 -21.02
CA VAL A 459 15.07 -10.92 -20.75
C VAL A 459 16.00 -9.81 -20.22
N ASP A 460 17.02 -10.17 -19.43
CA ASP A 460 18.01 -9.21 -18.93
C ASP A 460 18.74 -8.46 -20.07
N GLU A 461 18.95 -9.11 -21.23
CA GLU A 461 19.59 -8.50 -22.41
C GLU A 461 18.69 -7.46 -23.09
N MET A 462 17.38 -7.49 -22.83
CA MET A 462 16.40 -6.52 -23.34
C MET A 462 16.29 -5.28 -22.47
N VAL A 463 16.67 -5.37 -21.19
CA VAL A 463 16.40 -4.31 -20.21
C VAL A 463 17.12 -3.02 -20.61
N GLY A 464 16.36 -1.93 -20.78
CA GLY A 464 16.91 -0.62 -21.16
C GLY A 464 17.35 -0.50 -22.63
N ARG A 465 17.07 -1.50 -23.48
CA ARG A 465 17.38 -1.47 -24.93
C ARG A 465 16.38 -0.62 -25.71
N THR A 466 16.24 0.66 -25.36
CA THR A 466 15.38 1.61 -26.07
C THR A 466 15.76 1.75 -27.55
N ASP A 467 17.01 1.46 -27.92
CA ASP A 467 17.49 1.42 -29.31
C ASP A 467 16.80 0.37 -30.20
N MET A 468 16.07 -0.58 -29.59
CA MET A 468 15.25 -1.57 -30.29
C MET A 468 13.78 -1.15 -30.48
N LEU A 469 13.39 0.01 -29.93
CA LEU A 469 12.08 0.61 -30.13
C LEU A 469 12.19 1.79 -31.09
N VAL A 470 11.30 1.83 -32.07
CA VAL A 470 11.14 2.98 -32.98
C VAL A 470 9.71 3.48 -32.92
N GLN A 471 9.52 4.79 -32.97
CA GLN A 471 8.18 5.35 -33.06
C GLN A 471 7.59 5.04 -34.45
N ARG A 472 6.36 4.51 -34.47
CA ARG A 472 5.60 4.24 -35.69
C ARG A 472 5.41 5.53 -36.47
N LYS A 473 5.52 5.45 -37.79
CA LYS A 473 5.16 6.57 -38.68
C LYS A 473 3.63 6.62 -38.83
N VAL A 474 2.93 7.18 -37.84
CA VAL A 474 1.47 7.36 -37.86
C VAL A 474 1.09 8.67 -38.55
N MET A 475 1.55 8.84 -39.79
CA MET A 475 1.48 10.13 -40.49
C MET A 475 0.05 10.53 -40.92
N GLU A 476 -0.89 9.59 -40.97
CA GLU A 476 -2.23 9.84 -41.52
C GLU A 476 -3.25 10.38 -40.51
N HIS A 477 -3.03 10.17 -39.20
CA HIS A 477 -3.98 10.65 -38.18
C HIS A 477 -3.58 12.03 -37.65
N TRP A 478 -4.41 13.04 -37.92
CA TRP A 478 -4.15 14.47 -37.62
C TRP A 478 -3.74 14.80 -36.18
N LYS A 479 -4.22 14.09 -35.15
CA LYS A 479 -3.70 14.21 -33.76
C LYS A 479 -2.50 13.30 -33.43
N ALA A 480 -2.61 12.00 -33.67
CA ALA A 480 -1.57 11.03 -33.30
C ALA A 480 -0.23 11.28 -34.04
N GLY A 481 -0.28 11.82 -35.27
CA GLY A 481 0.91 12.22 -36.02
C GLY A 481 1.70 13.38 -35.42
N LYS A 482 1.14 14.08 -34.41
CA LYS A 482 1.82 15.16 -33.67
C LYS A 482 2.54 14.68 -32.42
N VAL A 483 2.32 13.43 -32.01
CA VAL A 483 2.89 12.89 -30.77
C VAL A 483 4.40 12.72 -30.93
N ASN A 484 5.17 13.17 -29.94
CA ASN A 484 6.63 12.96 -29.88
C ASN A 484 7.01 12.11 -28.66
N LEU A 485 7.62 10.94 -28.89
CA LEU A 485 8.06 10.01 -27.83
C LEU A 485 9.59 9.94 -27.68
N SER A 486 10.34 10.87 -28.27
CA SER A 486 11.81 10.91 -28.21
C SER A 486 12.35 10.91 -26.76
N THR A 487 11.71 11.65 -25.85
CA THR A 487 12.07 11.68 -24.42
C THR A 487 11.96 10.31 -23.75
N VAL A 488 10.91 9.54 -24.08
CA VAL A 488 10.71 8.18 -23.55
C VAL A 488 11.75 7.21 -24.09
N LEU A 489 12.19 7.40 -25.34
CA LEU A 489 13.18 6.55 -26.00
C LEU A 489 14.63 6.98 -25.76
N HIS A 490 14.84 8.10 -25.06
CA HIS A 490 16.16 8.64 -24.79
C HIS A 490 17.03 7.61 -24.06
N LYS A 491 18.26 7.43 -24.58
CA LYS A 491 19.24 6.49 -24.05
C LYS A 491 20.30 7.25 -23.26
N VAL A 492 20.37 6.97 -21.96
CA VAL A 492 21.45 7.45 -21.10
C VAL A 492 22.71 6.61 -21.34
N PRO A 493 23.89 7.22 -21.54
CA PRO A 493 25.14 6.47 -21.65
C PRO A 493 25.41 5.62 -20.42
N LEU A 494 25.88 4.39 -20.62
CA LEU A 494 26.27 3.48 -19.54
C LEU A 494 27.62 3.91 -18.96
N GLY A 495 27.70 4.16 -17.65
CA GLY A 495 28.95 4.42 -16.95
C GLY A 495 29.80 3.15 -16.77
N GLU A 496 31.11 3.30 -16.53
CA GLU A 496 32.07 2.18 -16.47
C GLU A 496 31.73 1.11 -15.42
N ASP A 497 31.15 1.50 -14.29
CA ASP A 497 30.80 0.60 -13.16
C ASP A 497 29.28 0.46 -12.93
N ASP A 498 28.44 0.87 -13.89
CA ASP A 498 26.98 0.78 -13.78
C ASP A 498 26.41 -0.39 -14.62
N SER A 499 25.11 -0.64 -14.47
CA SER A 499 24.39 -1.70 -15.17
C SER A 499 22.99 -1.22 -15.58
N LEU A 500 22.52 -1.66 -16.75
CA LEU A 500 21.16 -1.37 -17.22
C LEU A 500 20.06 -2.00 -16.35
N TYR A 501 20.42 -3.02 -15.57
CA TYR A 501 19.53 -3.77 -14.69
C TYR A 501 20.17 -4.05 -13.32
N CYS A 502 19.36 -4.49 -12.35
CA CYS A 502 19.81 -4.78 -10.99
C CYS A 502 20.85 -5.92 -10.96
N THR A 503 22.05 -5.63 -10.47
CA THR A 503 23.17 -6.59 -10.30
C THR A 503 23.73 -6.62 -8.89
N GLN A 504 23.37 -5.65 -8.06
CA GLN A 504 23.88 -5.47 -6.71
C GLN A 504 22.81 -5.77 -5.66
N LYS A 505 23.24 -6.10 -4.43
CA LYS A 505 22.36 -6.20 -3.26
C LYS A 505 22.50 -4.92 -2.44
N GLN A 506 21.40 -4.47 -1.84
CA GLN A 506 21.43 -3.38 -0.87
C GLN A 506 22.01 -3.88 0.46
N ASP A 507 22.89 -3.09 1.07
CA ASP A 507 23.20 -3.21 2.49
C ASP A 507 22.12 -2.48 3.30
N HIS A 508 21.50 -3.18 4.24
CA HIS A 508 20.42 -2.66 5.08
C HIS A 508 20.88 -2.33 6.51
N GLY A 509 22.18 -2.42 6.81
CA GLY A 509 22.74 -2.07 8.12
C GLY A 509 22.27 -2.98 9.27
N LEU A 510 21.93 -4.24 8.97
CA LEU A 510 21.40 -5.19 9.96
C LEU A 510 22.47 -5.72 10.92
N GLU A 511 23.74 -5.74 10.53
CA GLU A 511 24.81 -6.34 11.34
C GLU A 511 25.09 -5.57 12.63
N SER A 512 24.91 -4.24 12.60
CA SER A 512 25.16 -3.35 13.74
C SER A 512 23.98 -3.25 14.72
N GLN A 513 22.90 -4.01 14.52
CA GLN A 513 21.68 -3.87 15.33
C GLN A 513 21.89 -4.31 16.78
N LEU A 514 21.36 -3.50 17.71
CA LEU A 514 21.38 -3.80 19.15
C LEU A 514 20.67 -5.12 19.46
N ASP A 515 19.66 -5.47 18.67
CA ASP A 515 18.88 -6.71 18.80
C ASP A 515 19.72 -7.97 18.77
N HIS A 516 20.88 -8.01 18.09
CA HIS A 516 21.77 -9.17 18.14
C HIS A 516 22.23 -9.48 19.57
N LYS A 517 22.49 -8.44 20.38
CA LYS A 517 22.82 -8.60 21.80
C LYS A 517 21.60 -9.07 22.60
N ILE A 518 20.42 -8.55 22.29
CA ILE A 518 19.16 -8.92 22.94
C ILE A 518 18.84 -10.39 22.67
N ILE A 519 18.89 -10.83 21.41
CA ILE A 519 18.66 -12.22 20.98
C ILE A 519 19.65 -13.17 21.67
N LYS A 520 20.94 -12.81 21.73
CA LYS A 520 21.96 -13.60 22.42
C LYS A 520 21.63 -13.77 23.91
N LYS A 521 21.26 -12.70 24.62
CA LYS A 521 20.85 -12.75 26.03
C LYS A 521 19.51 -13.48 26.23
N SER A 522 18.65 -13.50 25.22
CA SER A 522 17.35 -14.18 25.21
C SER A 522 17.40 -15.65 24.78
N SER A 523 18.58 -16.25 24.58
CA SER A 523 18.67 -17.62 24.06
C SER A 523 17.92 -18.66 24.91
N LYS A 524 17.84 -18.50 26.24
CA LYS A 524 17.09 -19.42 27.11
C LYS A 524 15.58 -19.30 26.89
N ALA A 525 15.06 -18.08 26.75
CA ALA A 525 13.67 -17.81 26.40
C ALA A 525 13.31 -18.38 25.02
N LEU A 526 14.13 -18.10 24.00
CA LEU A 526 13.87 -18.51 22.62
C LEU A 526 13.97 -20.02 22.36
N LYS A 527 14.68 -20.77 23.22
CA LYS A 527 14.83 -22.23 23.06
C LYS A 527 13.96 -23.03 24.03
N GLN A 528 13.78 -22.52 25.26
CA GLN A 528 13.17 -23.28 26.36
C GLN A 528 11.94 -22.57 26.95
N LYS A 529 11.53 -21.40 26.43
CA LYS A 529 10.47 -20.55 27.00
C LYS A 529 10.69 -20.20 28.48
N LYS A 530 11.94 -20.17 28.93
CA LYS A 530 12.31 -19.76 30.31
C LYS A 530 12.44 -18.26 30.40
N ALA A 531 11.87 -17.68 31.46
CA ALA A 531 11.92 -16.24 31.70
C ALA A 531 13.37 -15.74 31.82
N VAL A 532 13.66 -14.59 31.20
CA VAL A 532 14.95 -13.90 31.28
C VAL A 532 14.74 -12.42 31.53
N LYS A 533 15.61 -11.83 32.35
CA LYS A 533 15.65 -10.39 32.62
C LYS A 533 17.07 -9.88 32.54
N PHE A 534 17.27 -8.75 31.87
CA PHE A 534 18.59 -8.11 31.75
C PHE A 534 18.46 -6.63 31.41
N SER A 535 19.57 -5.90 31.54
CA SER A 535 19.64 -4.47 31.25
C SER A 535 20.71 -4.12 30.21
N LEU A 536 20.45 -3.10 29.40
CA LEU A 536 21.35 -2.57 28.36
C LEU A 536 21.26 -1.04 28.27
N PRO A 537 22.34 -0.32 27.93
CA PRO A 537 22.25 1.09 27.55
C PRO A 537 21.56 1.22 26.18
N ILE A 538 20.91 2.36 25.95
CA ILE A 538 20.33 2.71 24.65
C ILE A 538 20.60 4.18 24.29
N PHE A 539 20.78 4.45 23.00
CA PHE A 539 21.02 5.77 22.44
C PHE A 539 20.11 6.02 21.24
N ASN A 540 19.88 7.29 20.89
CA ASN A 540 18.95 7.68 19.81
C ASN A 540 19.34 7.10 18.42
N VAL A 541 20.58 6.70 18.22
CA VAL A 541 21.05 5.98 17.03
C VAL A 541 20.59 4.52 16.97
N ASN A 542 20.15 3.95 18.09
CA ASN A 542 19.59 2.60 18.18
C ASN A 542 18.10 2.63 17.80
N ARG A 543 17.83 2.33 16.53
CA ARG A 543 16.50 2.36 15.91
C ARG A 543 15.91 0.95 15.83
N ALA A 544 14.59 0.84 15.76
CA ALA A 544 13.85 -0.44 15.63
C ALA A 544 14.20 -1.51 16.70
N VAL A 545 14.59 -1.09 17.90
CA VAL A 545 15.04 -2.01 18.95
C VAL A 545 13.88 -2.91 19.39
N GLY A 546 14.13 -4.22 19.42
CA GLY A 546 13.16 -5.27 19.74
C GLY A 546 12.45 -5.86 18.52
N THR A 547 12.55 -5.24 17.34
CA THR A 547 11.86 -5.70 16.13
C THR A 547 12.47 -6.99 15.58
N LEU A 548 13.80 -7.09 15.52
CA LEU A 548 14.48 -8.29 15.03
C LEU A 548 14.28 -9.47 15.97
N LEU A 549 14.34 -9.24 17.29
CA LEU A 549 13.94 -10.27 18.28
C LEU A 549 12.51 -10.75 18.04
N SER A 550 11.59 -9.83 17.76
CA SER A 550 10.18 -10.15 17.54
C SER A 550 9.96 -10.95 16.26
N SER A 551 10.76 -10.70 15.21
CA SER A 551 10.76 -11.52 14.00
C SER A 551 11.14 -12.97 14.28
N GLU A 552 12.16 -13.19 15.12
CA GLU A 552 12.63 -14.53 15.50
C GLU A 552 11.56 -15.29 16.31
N ILE A 553 10.88 -14.59 17.22
CA ILE A 553 9.76 -15.14 17.99
C ILE A 553 8.60 -15.52 17.08
N ALA A 554 8.20 -14.62 16.17
CA ALA A 554 7.09 -14.85 15.25
C ALA A 554 7.36 -16.04 14.30
N ARG A 555 8.60 -16.21 13.83
CA ARG A 555 9.01 -17.37 13.01
C ARG A 555 8.90 -18.68 13.78
N ARG A 556 9.31 -18.70 15.05
CA ARG A 556 9.31 -19.92 15.89
C ARG A 556 7.94 -20.30 16.43
N TYR A 557 7.14 -19.31 16.80
CA TYR A 557 5.94 -19.50 17.62
C TYR A 557 4.67 -18.91 17.02
N GLY A 558 4.76 -18.33 15.81
CA GLY A 558 3.65 -17.67 15.14
C GLY A 558 3.10 -16.48 15.93
N ALA A 559 1.85 -16.10 15.65
CA ALA A 559 1.17 -14.99 16.31
C ALA A 559 1.00 -15.17 17.83
N LYS A 560 1.05 -16.41 18.37
CA LYS A 560 0.94 -16.65 19.82
C LYS A 560 2.16 -16.14 20.60
N GLY A 561 3.32 -16.09 19.96
CA GLY A 561 4.56 -15.66 20.60
C GLY A 561 4.98 -16.51 21.79
N LEU A 562 5.56 -15.87 22.80
CA LEU A 562 5.98 -16.49 24.06
C LEU A 562 4.93 -16.22 25.16
N PRO A 563 4.93 -17.01 26.26
CA PRO A 563 4.15 -16.66 27.46
C PRO A 563 4.46 -15.24 27.94
N ASP A 564 3.51 -14.60 28.61
CA ASP A 564 3.67 -13.21 29.04
C ASP A 564 4.95 -13.00 29.88
N ASN A 565 5.60 -11.86 29.65
CA ASN A 565 6.82 -11.44 30.36
C ASN A 565 7.98 -12.45 30.34
N THR A 566 8.06 -13.33 29.33
CA THR A 566 9.17 -14.30 29.20
C THR A 566 10.51 -13.59 28.93
N ILE A 567 10.51 -12.47 28.21
CA ILE A 567 11.72 -11.66 27.98
C ILE A 567 11.47 -10.26 28.52
N HIS A 568 12.21 -9.86 29.55
CA HIS A 568 12.17 -8.49 30.08
C HIS A 568 13.53 -7.81 29.85
N CYS A 569 13.56 -6.85 28.92
CA CYS A 569 14.74 -6.04 28.66
C CYS A 569 14.54 -4.62 29.22
N LYS A 570 15.34 -4.25 30.23
CA LYS A 570 15.38 -2.88 30.74
C LYS A 570 16.46 -2.07 30.03
N PHE A 571 16.13 -0.85 29.64
CA PHE A 571 17.03 0.10 29.01
C PHE A 571 17.17 1.36 29.84
N GLN A 572 18.31 2.04 29.67
CA GLN A 572 18.57 3.35 30.23
C GLN A 572 19.20 4.25 29.16
N GLY A 573 18.63 5.43 28.94
CA GLY A 573 19.07 6.38 27.90
C GLY A 573 17.90 6.88 27.03
N SER A 574 18.19 7.24 25.78
CA SER A 574 17.18 7.73 24.83
C SER A 574 17.06 6.74 23.67
N ALA A 575 15.85 6.27 23.36
CA ALA A 575 15.64 5.32 22.28
C ALA A 575 15.41 6.02 20.95
N GLY A 576 16.01 5.51 19.87
CA GLY A 576 15.78 6.00 18.52
C GLY A 576 14.39 5.70 17.98
N GLN A 577 14.16 6.08 16.71
CA GLN A 577 12.90 5.82 16.01
C GLN A 577 12.50 4.35 16.06
N SER A 578 11.19 4.11 16.14
CA SER A 578 10.60 2.77 16.06
C SER A 578 10.98 1.83 17.22
N PHE A 579 11.26 2.37 18.41
CA PHE A 579 11.49 1.55 19.60
C PHE A 579 10.29 0.61 19.86
N GLY A 580 10.55 -0.70 19.92
CA GLY A 580 9.49 -1.69 20.10
C GLY A 580 8.55 -1.85 18.90
N ALA A 581 8.97 -1.50 17.69
CA ALA A 581 8.15 -1.74 16.51
C ALA A 581 7.90 -3.25 16.30
N PHE A 582 6.64 -3.61 16.03
CA PHE A 582 6.17 -4.98 15.83
C PHE A 582 6.47 -5.93 17.00
N LEU A 583 6.53 -5.41 18.23
CA LEU A 583 6.95 -6.17 19.41
C LEU A 583 6.04 -7.37 19.66
N ALA A 584 6.63 -8.57 19.73
CA ALA A 584 5.92 -9.83 19.90
C ALA A 584 5.39 -10.03 21.33
N HIS A 585 4.29 -10.80 21.44
CA HIS A 585 3.78 -11.27 22.73
C HIS A 585 4.84 -12.04 23.53
N GLY A 586 4.89 -11.77 24.84
CA GLY A 586 5.87 -12.31 25.78
C GLY A 586 7.17 -11.51 25.89
N VAL A 587 7.29 -10.39 25.18
CA VAL A 587 8.42 -9.44 25.32
C VAL A 587 7.97 -8.16 26.02
N THR A 588 8.69 -7.78 27.06
CA THR A 588 8.57 -6.52 27.79
C THR A 588 9.82 -5.69 27.55
N LEU A 589 9.68 -4.51 26.97
CA LEU A 589 10.75 -3.50 26.92
C LEU A 589 10.42 -2.39 27.92
N GLU A 590 11.31 -2.20 28.88
CA GLU A 590 11.22 -1.15 29.88
C GLU A 590 12.32 -0.12 29.61
N LEU A 591 12.00 1.17 29.59
CA LEU A 591 12.95 2.24 29.32
C LEU A 591 12.85 3.32 30.40
N GLU A 592 13.95 3.49 31.12
CA GLU A 592 14.17 4.63 32.01
C GLU A 592 14.89 5.74 31.22
N GLY A 593 14.13 6.74 30.79
CA GLY A 593 14.57 7.74 29.81
C GLY A 593 13.44 8.27 28.93
N ASP A 594 13.71 8.42 27.64
CA ASP A 594 12.77 8.93 26.62
C ASP A 594 12.89 8.14 25.30
N ALA A 595 11.89 8.24 24.42
CA ALA A 595 11.92 7.59 23.11
C ALA A 595 11.44 8.53 22.00
N ASN A 596 11.97 8.36 20.79
CA ASN A 596 11.57 9.16 19.64
C ASN A 596 10.27 8.63 18.99
N ASP A 597 9.96 9.09 17.79
CA ASP A 597 8.76 8.77 17.01
C ASP A 597 8.60 7.27 16.75
N TYR A 598 7.37 6.89 16.42
CA TYR A 598 6.99 5.53 16.01
C TYR A 598 7.19 4.46 17.09
N THR A 599 7.39 4.88 18.35
CA THR A 599 7.45 3.94 19.48
C THR A 599 6.20 3.04 19.47
N GLY A 600 6.41 1.73 19.53
CA GLY A 600 5.34 0.73 19.46
C GLY A 600 4.61 0.65 18.11
N LYS A 601 5.17 1.17 17.02
CA LYS A 601 4.62 1.02 15.66
C LYS A 601 4.27 -0.43 15.36
N GLY A 602 3.03 -0.70 14.95
CA GLY A 602 2.55 -2.05 14.66
C GLY A 602 2.66 -3.04 15.83
N LEU A 603 2.59 -2.58 17.09
CA LEU A 603 2.68 -3.44 18.28
C LEU A 603 1.85 -4.73 18.13
N SER A 604 2.47 -5.88 18.40
CA SER A 604 1.96 -7.22 18.08
C SER A 604 1.96 -8.16 19.29
N GLY A 605 1.56 -7.63 20.44
CA GLY A 605 1.28 -8.34 21.69
C GLY A 605 2.28 -8.08 22.82
N GLY A 606 3.38 -7.38 22.54
CA GLY A 606 4.39 -7.03 23.55
C GLY A 606 3.97 -5.91 24.50
N ARG A 607 4.80 -5.69 25.53
CA ARG A 607 4.61 -4.65 26.55
C ARG A 607 5.71 -3.59 26.46
N LEU A 608 5.33 -2.31 26.44
CA LEU A 608 6.25 -1.17 26.50
C LEU A 608 6.00 -0.36 27.77
N ILE A 609 7.06 -0.11 28.53
CA ILE A 609 7.03 0.68 29.76
C ILE A 609 8.08 1.78 29.60
N ILE A 610 7.68 3.05 29.61
CA ILE A 610 8.61 4.18 29.46
C ILE A 610 8.30 5.21 30.53
N TYR A 611 9.33 5.64 31.25
CA TYR A 611 9.23 6.63 32.32
C TYR A 611 10.53 7.43 32.41
N PRO A 612 10.47 8.69 32.87
CA PRO A 612 11.66 9.53 33.00
C PRO A 612 12.64 8.94 34.03
N PRO A 613 13.94 9.26 33.96
CA PRO A 613 14.92 8.84 34.96
C PRO A 613 14.44 9.16 36.38
N LYS A 614 14.64 8.25 37.33
CA LYS A 614 14.08 8.39 38.70
C LYS A 614 14.50 9.67 39.42
N ASN A 615 15.65 10.23 39.06
CA ASN A 615 16.21 11.44 39.66
C ASN A 615 15.82 12.73 38.89
N SER A 616 14.86 12.65 37.98
CA SER A 616 14.36 13.81 37.22
C SER A 616 13.63 14.77 38.16
N SER A 617 13.92 16.07 38.05
CA SER A 617 13.29 17.12 38.87
C SER A 617 12.00 17.70 38.27
N PHE A 618 11.72 17.40 36.99
CA PHE A 618 10.54 17.90 36.29
C PHE A 618 9.32 17.01 36.50
N ARG A 619 8.13 17.58 36.27
CA ARG A 619 6.86 16.85 36.31
C ARG A 619 6.63 16.12 34.99
N ALA A 620 6.53 14.79 35.04
CA ALA A 620 6.41 13.93 33.88
C ALA A 620 5.18 14.29 33.01
N GLU A 621 4.04 14.53 33.65
CA GLU A 621 2.76 14.88 33.02
C GLU A 621 2.74 16.26 32.35
N LYS A 622 3.85 17.00 32.39
CA LYS A 622 4.03 18.30 31.72
C LYS A 622 5.13 18.30 30.66
N ASN A 623 5.76 17.15 30.39
CA ASN A 623 6.91 17.05 29.50
C ASN A 623 6.72 15.94 28.46
N ILE A 624 7.26 16.16 27.26
CA ILE A 624 7.27 15.15 26.21
C ILE A 624 8.19 14.01 26.63
N LEU A 625 7.66 12.79 26.58
CA LEU A 625 8.37 11.54 26.86
C LEU A 625 8.60 10.74 25.59
N VAL A 626 7.60 10.71 24.72
CA VAL A 626 7.63 9.95 23.46
C VAL A 626 7.21 10.82 22.28
N GLY A 627 7.80 10.56 21.12
CA GLY A 627 7.54 11.33 19.89
C GLY A 627 6.14 11.12 19.28
N ASN A 628 6.07 11.27 17.97
CA ASN A 628 4.86 11.26 17.16
C ASN A 628 4.51 9.87 16.61
N THR A 629 3.26 9.72 16.15
CA THR A 629 2.78 8.52 15.43
C THR A 629 3.04 7.22 16.23
N VAL A 630 3.00 7.35 17.56
CA VAL A 630 3.16 6.25 18.50
C VAL A 630 2.01 5.27 18.35
N LEU A 631 2.28 3.97 18.44
CA LEU A 631 1.31 2.88 18.23
C LEU A 631 0.65 2.82 16.85
N TYR A 632 1.27 3.40 15.83
CA TYR A 632 0.68 3.42 14.49
C TYR A 632 0.30 2.02 14.00
N GLY A 633 -1.00 1.81 13.79
CA GLY A 633 -1.53 0.56 13.26
C GLY A 633 -1.46 -0.64 14.22
N ALA A 634 -1.20 -0.45 15.51
CA ALA A 634 -0.98 -1.55 16.45
C ALA A 634 -2.13 -2.57 16.48
N THR A 635 -1.83 -3.87 16.62
CA THR A 635 -2.82 -4.98 16.63
C THR A 635 -2.62 -5.91 17.84
N GLY A 636 -2.38 -5.30 19.00
CA GLY A 636 -2.43 -5.92 20.33
C GLY A 636 -1.16 -5.66 21.15
N GLY A 637 -1.27 -5.61 22.48
CA GLY A 637 -0.17 -5.30 23.40
C GLY A 637 -0.52 -4.19 24.37
N GLU A 638 0.39 -3.89 25.29
CA GLU A 638 0.17 -2.99 26.42
C GLU A 638 1.24 -1.91 26.46
N VAL A 639 0.86 -0.65 26.64
CA VAL A 639 1.83 0.44 26.84
C VAL A 639 1.52 1.29 28.06
N PHE A 640 2.58 1.67 28.77
CA PHE A 640 2.55 2.49 29.98
C PHE A 640 3.60 3.59 29.86
N PHE A 641 3.17 4.82 29.58
CA PHE A 641 4.04 5.96 29.32
C PHE A 641 3.83 7.07 30.35
N SER A 642 4.79 7.26 31.25
CA SER A 642 4.71 8.30 32.29
C SER A 642 5.22 9.64 31.74
N GLY A 643 4.38 10.28 30.94
CA GLY A 643 4.63 11.58 30.32
C GLY A 643 3.76 11.82 29.09
N ILE A 644 4.04 12.89 28.35
CA ILE A 644 3.26 13.31 27.19
C ILE A 644 3.78 12.63 25.91
N ALA A 645 2.88 12.12 25.08
CA ALA A 645 3.18 11.70 23.72
C ALA A 645 2.94 12.85 22.72
N GLY A 646 3.69 12.86 21.62
CA GLY A 646 3.53 13.81 20.53
C GLY A 646 2.22 13.69 19.75
N GLU A 647 2.23 14.19 18.52
CA GLU A 647 1.07 14.15 17.62
C GLU A 647 0.72 12.74 17.17
N ARG A 648 -0.55 12.53 16.80
CA ARG A 648 -1.05 11.28 16.21
C ARG A 648 -0.81 10.04 17.08
N PHE A 649 -0.82 10.23 18.40
CA PHE A 649 -0.77 9.12 19.34
C PHE A 649 -1.92 8.13 19.06
N ALA A 650 -1.59 6.84 18.97
CA ALA A 650 -2.52 5.75 18.68
C ALA A 650 -3.26 5.90 17.34
N VAL A 651 -2.67 6.59 16.36
CA VAL A 651 -3.23 6.66 15.01
C VAL A 651 -3.40 5.26 14.43
N ARG A 652 -4.59 4.95 13.90
CA ARG A 652 -4.94 3.63 13.39
C ARG A 652 -4.79 2.47 14.40
N ASN A 653 -4.77 2.72 15.72
CA ASN A 653 -4.74 1.63 16.71
C ASN A 653 -5.93 0.68 16.49
N SER A 654 -5.64 -0.62 16.49
CA SER A 654 -6.57 -1.69 16.15
C SER A 654 -6.58 -2.81 17.21
N GLY A 655 -5.99 -2.58 18.39
CA GLY A 655 -6.05 -3.57 19.47
C GLY A 655 -5.14 -3.35 20.67
N ALA A 656 -4.25 -2.37 20.67
CA ALA A 656 -3.39 -2.10 21.82
C ALA A 656 -4.15 -1.38 22.94
N ILE A 657 -3.75 -1.66 24.19
CA ILE A 657 -4.19 -0.92 25.38
C ILE A 657 -3.06 0.03 25.78
N ALA A 658 -3.39 1.31 25.98
CA ALA A 658 -2.41 2.34 26.26
C ALA A 658 -2.80 3.21 27.44
N VAL A 659 -1.86 3.48 28.34
CA VAL A 659 -1.97 4.51 29.38
C VAL A 659 -0.85 5.54 29.17
N VAL A 660 -1.24 6.82 29.04
CA VAL A 660 -0.33 7.94 28.79
C VAL A 660 -0.78 9.17 29.59
N GLU A 661 0.12 10.09 29.90
CA GLU A 661 -0.18 11.25 30.76
C GLU A 661 -0.54 12.53 30.01
N GLY A 662 -0.49 12.51 28.69
CA GLY A 662 -0.98 13.56 27.80
C GLY A 662 -0.67 13.22 26.35
N VAL A 663 -1.35 13.88 25.41
CA VAL A 663 -1.14 13.65 23.96
C VAL A 663 -1.21 14.95 23.17
N GLY A 664 -0.46 15.03 22.07
CA GLY A 664 -0.54 16.12 21.10
C GLY A 664 -1.81 16.12 20.25
N ASP A 665 -1.77 16.83 19.12
CA ASP A 665 -2.87 16.91 18.16
C ASP A 665 -3.14 15.55 17.51
N HIS A 666 -4.38 15.33 17.06
CA HIS A 666 -4.80 14.13 16.33
C HIS A 666 -4.68 12.82 17.13
N GLY A 667 -4.79 12.86 18.46
CA GLY A 667 -4.85 11.65 19.28
C GLY A 667 -6.00 10.72 18.86
N CYS A 668 -5.74 9.42 18.81
CA CYS A 668 -6.68 8.37 18.40
C CYS A 668 -7.27 8.54 16.99
N GLU A 669 -6.59 9.29 16.10
CA GLU A 669 -7.02 9.47 14.71
C GLU A 669 -7.16 8.10 14.00
N TYR A 670 -8.28 7.89 13.32
CA TYR A 670 -8.62 6.64 12.63
C TYR A 670 -8.59 5.38 13.50
N MET A 671 -8.63 5.43 14.84
CA MET A 671 -8.61 4.22 15.67
C MET A 671 -9.81 3.29 15.37
N THR A 672 -9.55 1.98 15.26
CA THR A 672 -10.57 0.93 14.96
C THR A 672 -10.71 -0.12 16.05
N GLY A 673 -9.87 -0.10 17.07
CA GLY A 673 -9.91 -1.05 18.18
C GLY A 673 -8.85 -0.74 19.25
N GLY A 674 -8.94 -1.44 20.38
CA GLY A 674 -8.09 -1.20 21.55
C GLY A 674 -8.71 -0.20 22.53
N ASN A 675 -7.96 0.14 23.58
CA ASN A 675 -8.37 1.09 24.59
C ASN A 675 -7.26 2.09 24.90
N VAL A 676 -7.57 3.38 24.94
CA VAL A 676 -6.58 4.44 25.23
C VAL A 676 -7.02 5.22 26.45
N ILE A 677 -6.14 5.36 27.44
CA ILE A 677 -6.36 6.13 28.67
C ILE A 677 -5.36 7.29 28.68
N VAL A 678 -5.87 8.51 28.71
CA VAL A 678 -5.08 9.75 28.78
C VAL A 678 -5.31 10.40 30.15
N LEU A 679 -4.26 10.50 30.96
CA LEU A 679 -4.28 11.01 32.34
C LEU A 679 -4.02 12.53 32.46
N GLY A 680 -4.18 13.25 31.35
CA GLY A 680 -3.93 14.68 31.25
C GLY A 680 -4.48 15.29 29.96
N GLU A 681 -3.86 16.38 29.51
CA GLU A 681 -4.39 17.16 28.37
C GLU A 681 -4.20 16.46 27.02
N THR A 682 -5.10 16.80 26.09
CA THR A 682 -5.01 16.43 24.67
C THR A 682 -4.77 17.65 23.79
N GLY A 683 -4.26 17.42 22.57
CA GLY A 683 -4.31 18.38 21.47
C GLY A 683 -5.66 18.41 20.75
N LYS A 684 -5.71 19.14 19.64
CA LYS A 684 -6.89 19.36 18.78
C LYS A 684 -7.21 18.14 17.91
N ASN A 685 -8.44 18.10 17.40
CA ASN A 685 -8.92 17.11 16.44
C ASN A 685 -8.77 15.67 16.94
N PHE A 686 -8.90 15.47 18.26
CA PHE A 686 -8.86 14.14 18.88
C PHE A 686 -10.01 13.28 18.33
N ALA A 687 -9.77 11.97 18.14
CA ALA A 687 -10.71 10.97 17.64
C ALA A 687 -11.26 11.21 16.22
N ALA A 688 -10.60 12.05 15.40
CA ALA A 688 -10.99 12.24 14.01
C ALA A 688 -10.92 10.90 13.23
N GLY A 689 -12.03 10.50 12.60
CA GLY A 689 -12.11 9.23 11.88
C GLY A 689 -12.09 7.98 12.77
N MET A 690 -12.16 8.12 14.10
CA MET A 690 -12.21 6.98 15.03
C MET A 690 -13.52 6.21 14.86
N SER A 691 -13.42 4.99 14.34
CA SER A 691 -14.57 4.15 14.04
C SER A 691 -14.71 2.94 14.98
N GLY A 692 -13.75 2.71 15.87
CA GLY A 692 -13.77 1.60 16.82
C GLY A 692 -12.78 1.73 17.97
N GLY A 693 -13.00 0.93 19.03
CA GLY A 693 -12.27 1.04 20.30
C GLY A 693 -12.89 2.10 21.23
N ILE A 694 -12.28 2.27 22.42
CA ILE A 694 -12.75 3.25 23.42
C ILE A 694 -11.56 4.08 23.91
N SER A 695 -11.75 5.39 24.05
CA SER A 695 -10.77 6.25 24.72
C SER A 695 -11.35 6.86 25.99
N TYR A 696 -10.52 7.02 27.02
CA TYR A 696 -10.86 7.67 28.28
C TYR A 696 -9.90 8.82 28.51
N VAL A 697 -10.42 10.03 28.65
CA VAL A 697 -9.62 11.24 28.84
C VAL A 697 -9.95 11.87 30.19
N PHE A 698 -8.93 12.09 31.01
CA PHE A 698 -9.09 12.82 32.26
C PHE A 698 -9.17 14.33 31.98
N ASP A 699 -10.38 14.88 31.96
CA ASP A 699 -10.64 16.28 31.63
C ASP A 699 -10.75 17.15 32.89
N GLU A 700 -9.60 17.42 33.52
CA GLU A 700 -9.52 18.20 34.76
C GLU A 700 -10.09 19.63 34.61
N ASN A 701 -9.95 20.21 33.41
CA ASN A 701 -10.28 21.61 33.13
C ASN A 701 -11.58 21.79 32.34
N GLN A 702 -12.32 20.72 32.04
CA GLN A 702 -13.54 20.73 31.22
C GLN A 702 -13.35 21.38 29.83
N LYS A 703 -12.22 21.11 29.17
CA LYS A 703 -11.86 21.69 27.87
C LYS A 703 -11.83 20.65 26.74
N PHE A 704 -11.95 19.37 27.05
CA PHE A 704 -11.74 18.30 26.08
C PHE A 704 -12.75 18.33 24.93
N GLU A 705 -14.02 18.66 25.21
CA GLU A 705 -15.08 18.73 24.19
C GLU A 705 -14.70 19.62 22.99
N SER A 706 -14.15 20.82 23.25
CA SER A 706 -13.72 21.76 22.21
C SER A 706 -12.54 21.27 21.35
N LYS A 707 -11.81 20.26 21.83
CA LYS A 707 -10.64 19.67 21.17
C LYS A 707 -10.96 18.35 20.47
N CYS A 708 -12.14 17.76 20.75
CA CYS A 708 -12.57 16.49 20.17
C CYS A 708 -13.30 16.71 18.84
N ASN A 709 -13.03 15.85 17.86
CA ASN A 709 -13.81 15.80 16.63
C ASN A 709 -15.01 14.88 16.82
N SER A 710 -16.20 15.46 16.94
CA SER A 710 -17.46 14.74 17.22
C SER A 710 -18.15 14.14 15.99
N SER A 711 -17.52 14.17 14.81
CA SER A 711 -18.17 13.70 13.57
C SER A 711 -18.54 12.22 13.54
N MET A 712 -17.80 11.37 14.29
CA MET A 712 -18.00 9.92 14.32
C MET A 712 -18.10 9.34 15.75
N VAL A 713 -17.95 10.18 16.78
CA VAL A 713 -17.87 9.76 18.17
C VAL A 713 -18.80 10.60 19.04
N ALA A 714 -19.31 9.98 20.10
CA ALA A 714 -20.00 10.65 21.19
C ALA A 714 -19.12 10.72 22.43
N LEU A 715 -19.31 11.78 23.21
CA LEU A 715 -18.68 11.98 24.51
C LEU A 715 -19.67 11.58 25.60
N GLU A 716 -19.24 10.73 26.52
CA GLU A 716 -20.06 10.17 27.59
C GLU A 716 -19.35 10.26 28.95
N ASN A 717 -20.13 10.26 30.01
CA ASN A 717 -19.60 10.06 31.36
C ASN A 717 -19.36 8.57 31.62
N VAL A 718 -18.32 8.25 32.38
CA VAL A 718 -18.07 6.87 32.84
C VAL A 718 -19.02 6.56 34.01
N THR A 719 -20.15 5.93 33.73
CA THR A 719 -21.18 5.62 34.73
C THR A 719 -21.18 4.15 35.17
N ASP A 720 -20.87 3.24 34.24
CA ASP A 720 -20.87 1.80 34.45
C ASP A 720 -19.83 1.33 35.49
N ALA A 721 -20.21 0.40 36.36
CA ALA A 721 -19.37 -0.03 37.48
C ALA A 721 -18.20 -0.92 37.03
N GLU A 722 -18.41 -1.79 36.04
CA GLU A 722 -17.35 -2.66 35.50
C GLU A 722 -16.32 -1.82 34.75
N GLU A 723 -16.77 -0.84 33.97
CA GLU A 723 -15.92 0.12 33.26
C GLU A 723 -15.08 0.96 34.22
N LYS A 724 -15.66 1.43 35.33
CA LYS A 724 -14.91 2.14 36.39
C LYS A 724 -13.84 1.25 37.03
N PHE A 725 -14.17 0.00 37.32
CA PHE A 725 -13.22 -0.95 37.90
C PHE A 725 -12.07 -1.25 36.92
N TRP A 726 -12.40 -1.46 35.64
CA TRP A 726 -11.42 -1.68 34.58
C TRP A 726 -10.47 -0.48 34.43
N LEU A 727 -11.02 0.74 34.39
CA LEU A 727 -10.21 1.95 34.27
C LEU A 727 -9.26 2.11 35.47
N ARG A 728 -9.78 1.92 36.69
CA ARG A 728 -8.95 1.97 37.91
C ARG A 728 -7.81 0.96 37.85
N LYS A 729 -8.09 -0.29 37.44
CA LYS A 729 -7.08 -1.34 37.32
C LYS A 729 -5.94 -0.93 36.38
N TRP A 730 -6.24 -0.37 35.22
CA TRP A 730 -5.20 0.04 34.27
C TRP A 730 -4.37 1.22 34.73
N ILE A 731 -4.98 2.16 35.47
CA ILE A 731 -4.25 3.27 36.09
C ILE A 731 -3.36 2.78 37.22
N THR A 732 -3.82 1.78 38.00
CA THR A 732 -2.98 1.10 39.00
C THR A 732 -1.80 0.38 38.34
N LEU A 733 -2.03 -0.38 37.27
CA LEU A 733 -0.93 -1.01 36.52
C LEU A 733 0.05 0.03 35.97
N HIS A 734 -0.44 1.18 35.49
CA HIS A 734 0.42 2.28 35.05
C HIS A 734 1.30 2.80 36.19
N GLN A 735 0.71 3.05 37.37
CA GLN A 735 1.46 3.45 38.56
C GLN A 735 2.51 2.40 38.97
N GLU A 736 2.13 1.12 39.00
CA GLU A 736 3.03 0.02 39.39
C GLU A 736 4.20 -0.16 38.43
N ASN A 737 3.97 -0.03 37.11
CA ASN A 737 5.01 -0.23 36.11
C ASN A 737 5.91 0.99 35.92
N THR A 738 5.39 2.20 36.12
CA THR A 738 6.13 3.44 35.81
C THR A 738 6.56 4.25 37.03
N GLY A 739 5.96 4.00 38.21
CA GLY A 739 6.11 4.86 39.38
C GLY A 739 5.44 6.24 39.23
N SER A 740 4.51 6.39 38.28
CA SER A 740 3.84 7.66 37.97
C SER A 740 3.20 8.31 39.20
N LEU A 741 3.68 9.50 39.56
CA LEU A 741 3.10 10.34 40.61
C LEU A 741 1.70 10.81 40.23
N ARG A 742 1.46 11.14 38.95
CA ARG A 742 0.16 11.55 38.44
C ARG A 742 -0.88 10.45 38.63
N ALA A 743 -0.55 9.21 38.25
CA ALA A 743 -1.46 8.09 38.46
C ALA A 743 -1.73 7.83 39.95
N GLY A 744 -0.71 7.90 40.80
CA GLY A 744 -0.88 7.78 42.25
C GLY A 744 -1.87 8.80 42.81
N GLN A 745 -1.71 10.08 42.46
CA GLN A 745 -2.62 11.16 42.88
C GLN A 745 -4.07 10.92 42.41
N LEU A 746 -4.24 10.47 41.17
CA LEU A 746 -5.55 10.17 40.60
C LEU A 746 -6.23 8.99 41.31
N LEU A 747 -5.46 8.01 41.77
CA LEU A 747 -5.94 6.82 42.48
C LEU A 747 -6.32 7.10 43.93
N GLU A 748 -5.61 7.99 44.63
CA GLU A 748 -5.90 8.38 46.02
C GLU A 748 -7.33 8.90 46.19
N ASN A 749 -7.84 9.67 45.22
CA ASN A 749 -9.17 10.26 45.25
C ASN A 749 -10.10 9.73 44.15
N TRP A 750 -10.05 8.41 43.90
CA TRP A 750 -10.71 7.76 42.76
C TRP A 750 -12.18 8.17 42.54
N ASN A 751 -12.99 8.23 43.61
CA ASN A 751 -14.41 8.56 43.50
C ASN A 751 -14.69 9.96 42.94
N LYS A 752 -13.77 10.90 43.15
CA LYS A 752 -13.81 12.24 42.55
C LYS A 752 -13.20 12.21 41.15
N THR A 753 -12.02 11.60 41.02
CA THR A 753 -11.27 11.47 39.77
C THR A 753 -12.13 10.90 38.64
N VAL A 754 -12.85 9.80 38.89
CA VAL A 754 -13.62 9.08 37.87
C VAL A 754 -14.75 9.91 37.27
N ARG A 755 -15.25 10.92 37.99
CA ARG A 755 -16.30 11.82 37.50
C ARG A 755 -15.80 12.82 36.46
N ASN A 756 -14.49 13.04 36.41
CA ASN A 756 -13.84 13.95 35.44
C ASN A 756 -13.32 13.19 34.21
N PHE A 757 -13.52 11.87 34.13
CA PHE A 757 -13.19 11.13 32.92
C PHE A 757 -14.30 11.26 31.88
N VAL A 758 -13.90 11.63 30.68
CA VAL A 758 -14.75 11.62 29.49
C VAL A 758 -14.44 10.36 28.69
N LYS A 759 -15.49 9.57 28.42
CA LYS A 759 -15.45 8.42 27.51
C LYS A 759 -15.74 8.89 26.10
N VAL A 760 -14.87 8.50 25.17
CA VAL A 760 -15.03 8.73 23.72
C VAL A 760 -15.47 7.42 23.07
N MET A 761 -16.69 7.41 22.56
CA MET A 761 -17.35 6.21 22.05
C MET A 761 -17.82 6.38 20.60
N PRO A 762 -17.28 5.61 19.63
CA PRO A 762 -17.69 5.69 18.24
C PRO A 762 -19.13 5.23 18.00
N HIS A 763 -19.87 5.94 17.15
CA HIS A 763 -21.29 5.65 16.88
C HIS A 763 -21.51 4.26 16.26
N GLU A 764 -20.75 3.92 15.22
CA GLU A 764 -20.90 2.63 14.53
C GLU A 764 -20.50 1.46 15.44
N TYR A 765 -19.46 1.65 16.26
CA TYR A 765 -19.04 0.63 17.24
C TYR A 765 -20.12 0.39 18.29
N ARG A 766 -20.77 1.45 18.79
CA ARG A 766 -21.90 1.34 19.72
C ARG A 766 -23.03 0.50 19.12
N ALA A 767 -23.45 0.82 17.89
CA ALA A 767 -24.52 0.10 17.22
C ALA A 767 -24.21 -1.41 17.06
N VAL A 768 -22.95 -1.74 16.77
CA VAL A 768 -22.51 -3.15 16.69
C VAL A 768 -22.52 -3.83 18.06
N LEU A 769 -22.02 -3.19 19.12
CA LEU A 769 -22.05 -3.75 20.48
C LEU A 769 -23.48 -3.99 20.97
N GLU A 770 -24.40 -3.06 20.70
CA GLU A 770 -25.83 -3.20 21.03
C GLU A 770 -26.45 -4.37 20.26
N THR A 771 -26.14 -4.50 18.96
CA THR A 771 -26.62 -5.63 18.14
C THR A 771 -26.11 -6.97 18.68
N LEU A 772 -24.83 -7.04 19.09
CA LEU A 772 -24.25 -8.25 19.68
C LEU A 772 -24.90 -8.57 21.03
N LYS A 773 -25.13 -7.57 21.88
CA LYS A 773 -25.82 -7.74 23.17
C LYS A 773 -27.25 -8.25 22.97
N ASN A 774 -27.96 -7.74 21.98
CA ASN A 774 -29.33 -8.16 21.64
C ASN A 774 -29.39 -9.54 20.96
N LYS A 775 -28.31 -10.03 20.36
CA LYS A 775 -28.21 -11.42 19.85
C LYS A 775 -27.86 -12.43 20.93
N ALA A 776 -27.20 -11.99 22.00
CA ALA A 776 -26.78 -12.82 23.12
C ALA A 776 -27.86 -12.92 24.22
N ALA A 777 -28.72 -11.90 24.32
CA ALA A 777 -29.98 -11.93 25.08
C ALA A 777 -31.06 -12.65 24.27
#